data_AF-A0A3A4KDL9-F1
#
_entry.id   AF-A0A3A4KDL9-F1
#
_cell.length_a   1.000
_cell.length_b   1.000
_cell.length_c   1.000
_cell.angle_alpha   90.00
_cell.angle_beta   90.00
_cell.angle_gamma   90.00
#
_symmetry.space_group_name_H-M   'P 1'
#
loop_
_entity.id
_entity.type
_entity.pdbx_description
1 polymer ?
#
loop_
_entity_poly.entity_id
_entity_poly.type
_entity_poly.pdbx_seq_one_letter_code
_entity_poly.pdbx_strand_id
1 'polypeptide(L)'
;MTWESLAQLGNYLLSDAFFSILAAIAVWGFFISGIDDLFIDLRYLVMVLFKGGEKTRIRMIDAEKLSEKPVAVMVPAWQEAEVIRRMLMRNVTNIDYTNYHLFVGTYPNDAETLKEVEGTIRYYRRLRSGLGGVNGAQEGKRAAGDFVHMVVGPKPGPTNKADNLNHIYRHILAAEEDMIRNGELSAPFEIFVLHDCEDVIHPKEFKLFNFLMTNVPQTSRPKNEPYREQFDFVQLPVFPLEIGILPDGEEIAPLTRSLKRWRTINPAKWIAESPRTLWRLARAGFLMLRNIKRHVVSATYMDEFAEHHTKDMVVRREIEGLVPSAGVGTGISRSALGRLAGQNKQNDIFNDVHLTEDYEISLALKNLGMKQYFVVEPVKMLKYWQSKLDETYEVDEFVATKEFFPDSIRRSIRQKTRWIMGITYQTMFPGRKDNPFVDFFYGWQGTMVTKYTLLRDRKSLVTNYINILGYVVFFYCLVKVILVEMIDYDWSFARIFPPSSYIWWLLLFNAVLMVERFLQRFHAVRKIYGLKQSVYFLLRTVFVIGLILGNFINFMATLGATRRYFGWLLSSKFLPAKKTAQKDATATDAAQPGSAAHEKKKSRLVWGKTEHAYLSEDQMREYVNRLGALAVRNRLLKPEQLTEALEVQRRDRKKLGEVLKNMGVIDDASFSLLYAQQLSMPSHEIDSLEIDTALLEIIPEDLAIEYRMVPLTLEPSGALVVAVADPVDEESQRRLQERVGRKLRFVITYESDLDFSRRRAYGKLVKTTAVPVQKLGVYLLERNHITETQLSEALYLQKVQRKPLGEVLMGMGLIDEFQLDAYFRETLGIAFTRIDPDRTPAALLERFPRAFCQIYRTVPLRENGETITMAIANFALREIVASLERQLEKKVEVVLAPEEDIQKAIEAGYARFDEATLRSRLLGNRLIEAGVIDPPRLDEALKQQRAKGQRLGEVLVSYGYCDERDFLNVYAKDLLLPVVNIKALQLDPALAQLYSRTAAAERTLAPLYQDGDAVTFALPYDFTQNDIRSIEERFPHGKIHYVLAVKSDIREAIRVIYADQAGRPA
;
A
#
# COMPACT_ATOMS: atom_id res chain seq x y z
N MET A 1 -69.09 -6.57 3.42
CA MET A 1 -68.60 -5.56 4.39
C MET A 1 -69.17 -4.23 3.94
N THR A 2 -70.07 -3.60 4.72
CA THR A 2 -70.76 -2.35 4.33
C THR A 2 -69.85 -1.13 4.56
N TRP A 3 -70.09 -0.02 3.86
CA TRP A 3 -69.32 1.22 4.06
C TRP A 3 -69.35 1.72 5.51
N GLU A 4 -70.46 1.55 6.21
CA GLU A 4 -70.58 1.85 7.65
C GLU A 4 -69.66 0.98 8.52
N SER A 5 -69.56 -0.32 8.21
CA SER A 5 -68.65 -1.22 8.93
C SER A 5 -67.18 -0.88 8.68
N LEU A 6 -66.84 -0.35 7.48
CA LEU A 6 -65.50 0.15 7.17
C LEU A 6 -65.21 1.49 7.85
N ALA A 7 -66.20 2.38 7.97
CA ALA A 7 -66.06 3.67 8.66
C ALA A 7 -65.94 3.49 10.19
N GLN A 8 -66.72 2.60 10.80
CA GLN A 8 -66.60 2.24 12.21
C GLN A 8 -65.25 1.57 12.51
N LEU A 9 -64.81 0.67 11.63
CA LEU A 9 -63.47 0.08 11.74
C LEU A 9 -62.38 1.16 11.60
N GLY A 10 -62.51 2.10 10.67
CA GLY A 10 -61.59 3.24 10.53
C GLY A 10 -61.52 4.13 11.77
N ASN A 11 -62.67 4.47 12.36
CA ASN A 11 -62.73 5.27 13.59
C ASN A 11 -62.13 4.52 14.79
N TYR A 12 -62.37 3.20 14.89
CA TYR A 12 -61.75 2.37 15.92
C TYR A 12 -60.22 2.26 15.72
N LEU A 13 -59.75 2.05 14.49
CA LEU A 13 -58.31 1.96 14.15
C LEU A 13 -57.55 3.28 14.40
N LEU A 14 -58.24 4.41 14.52
CA LEU A 14 -57.67 5.71 14.88
C LEU A 14 -57.92 6.10 16.34
N SER A 15 -58.56 5.23 17.13
CA SER A 15 -58.91 5.51 18.51
C SER A 15 -57.73 5.34 19.47
N ASP A 16 -57.74 6.11 20.56
CA ASP A 16 -56.79 5.98 21.66
C ASP A 16 -56.80 4.55 22.25
N ALA A 17 -57.94 3.85 22.23
CA ALA A 17 -58.08 2.46 22.68
C ALA A 17 -57.29 1.47 21.81
N PHE A 18 -57.34 1.62 20.48
CA PHE A 18 -56.57 0.79 19.56
C PHE A 18 -55.06 0.96 19.79
N PHE A 19 -54.58 2.21 19.85
CA PHE A 19 -53.16 2.47 20.10
C PHE A 19 -52.71 2.05 21.51
N SER A 20 -53.60 2.02 22.51
CA SER A 20 -53.32 1.47 23.84
C SER A 20 -53.07 -0.04 23.80
N ILE A 21 -53.83 -0.79 22.98
CA ILE A 21 -53.58 -2.22 22.77
C ILE A 21 -52.24 -2.43 22.07
N LEU A 22 -51.96 -1.66 21.02
CA LEU A 22 -50.68 -1.75 20.31
C LEU A 22 -49.50 -1.40 21.24
N ALA A 23 -49.67 -0.39 22.08
CA ALA A 23 -48.69 0.00 23.09
C ALA A 23 -48.45 -1.13 24.10
N ALA A 24 -49.51 -1.77 24.60
CA ALA A 24 -49.39 -2.91 25.50
C ALA A 24 -48.61 -4.06 24.86
N ILE A 25 -48.93 -4.43 23.62
CA ILE A 25 -48.21 -5.47 22.87
C ILE A 25 -46.73 -5.11 22.70
N ALA A 26 -46.44 -3.85 22.32
CA ALA A 26 -45.08 -3.38 22.14
C ALA A 26 -44.28 -3.40 23.46
N VAL A 27 -44.85 -2.88 24.54
CA VAL A 27 -44.20 -2.80 25.87
C VAL A 27 -43.90 -4.20 26.41
N TRP A 28 -44.85 -5.13 26.34
CA TRP A 28 -44.61 -6.52 26.74
C TRP A 28 -43.58 -7.21 25.85
N GLY A 29 -43.64 -6.97 24.55
CA GLY A 29 -42.66 -7.44 23.59
C GLY A 29 -41.24 -6.99 23.91
N PHE A 30 -41.07 -5.69 24.19
CA PHE A 30 -39.80 -5.11 24.62
C PHE A 30 -39.34 -5.65 25.97
N PHE A 31 -40.27 -5.88 26.90
CA PHE A 31 -39.93 -6.44 28.21
C PHE A 31 -39.39 -7.86 28.10
N ILE A 32 -40.08 -8.74 27.37
CA ILE A 32 -39.65 -10.14 27.20
C ILE A 32 -38.28 -10.22 26.51
N SER A 33 -38.10 -9.46 25.42
CA SER A 33 -36.80 -9.35 24.74
C SER A 33 -35.74 -8.69 25.64
N GLY A 34 -36.19 -7.72 26.43
CA GLY A 34 -35.48 -6.99 27.48
C GLY A 34 -34.76 -7.90 28.45
N ILE A 35 -35.52 -8.78 29.09
CA ILE A 35 -35.05 -9.73 30.09
C ILE A 35 -34.06 -10.74 29.50
N ASP A 36 -34.31 -11.22 28.28
CA ASP A 36 -33.41 -12.15 27.60
C ASP A 36 -32.03 -11.51 27.31
N ASP A 37 -31.98 -10.24 26.89
CA ASP A 37 -30.70 -9.55 26.72
C ASP A 37 -30.04 -9.20 28.06
N LEU A 38 -30.83 -8.77 29.06
CA LEU A 38 -30.33 -8.51 30.42
C LEU A 38 -29.64 -9.75 31.01
N PHE A 39 -30.14 -10.96 30.74
CA PHE A 39 -29.47 -12.19 31.14
C PHE A 39 -28.05 -12.29 30.56
N ILE A 40 -27.86 -11.97 29.28
CA ILE A 40 -26.54 -11.95 28.65
C ILE A 40 -25.66 -10.85 29.27
N ASP A 41 -26.22 -9.66 29.48
CA ASP A 41 -25.49 -8.52 30.06
C ASP A 41 -25.00 -8.84 31.48
N LEU A 42 -25.86 -9.41 32.32
CA LEU A 42 -25.49 -9.84 33.68
C LEU A 42 -24.46 -10.96 33.65
N ARG A 43 -24.57 -11.92 32.73
CA ARG A 43 -23.57 -12.99 32.58
C ARG A 43 -22.21 -12.43 32.16
N TYR A 44 -22.18 -11.52 31.19
CA TYR A 44 -20.97 -10.84 30.78
C TYR A 44 -20.35 -10.06 31.94
N LEU A 45 -21.16 -9.30 32.67
CA LEU A 45 -20.71 -8.54 33.84
C LEU A 45 -20.12 -9.45 34.92
N VAL A 46 -20.78 -10.58 35.23
CA VAL A 46 -20.27 -11.57 36.18
C VAL A 46 -18.93 -12.16 35.71
N MET A 47 -18.77 -12.43 34.42
CA MET A 47 -17.49 -12.90 33.86
C MET A 47 -16.39 -11.85 34.05
N VAL A 48 -16.67 -10.58 33.75
CA VAL A 48 -15.70 -9.49 33.89
C VAL A 48 -15.31 -9.25 35.35
N LEU A 49 -16.29 -9.26 36.27
CA LEU A 49 -16.07 -8.95 37.69
C LEU A 49 -15.46 -10.11 38.50
N PHE A 50 -15.99 -11.33 38.37
CA PHE A 50 -15.66 -12.44 39.28
C PHE A 50 -14.62 -13.41 38.75
N LYS A 51 -14.49 -13.56 37.42
CA LYS A 51 -13.46 -14.44 36.85
C LYS A 51 -12.10 -13.76 36.71
N GLY A 52 -11.97 -12.52 37.22
CA GLY A 52 -10.73 -11.74 37.19
C GLY A 52 -10.10 -11.80 35.81
N GLY A 53 -10.81 -11.28 34.79
CA GLY A 53 -10.34 -11.17 33.40
C GLY A 53 -9.31 -12.22 33.01
N GLU A 54 -9.79 -13.39 32.59
CA GLU A 54 -9.02 -14.52 32.04
C GLU A 54 -8.22 -15.43 33.01
N LYS A 55 -8.80 -16.60 33.29
CA LYS A 55 -7.98 -17.82 33.53
C LYS A 55 -7.54 -18.52 32.24
N THR A 56 -7.84 -17.95 31.07
CA THR A 56 -7.57 -18.52 29.74
C THR A 56 -7.30 -17.41 28.70
N ARG A 57 -6.46 -16.41 29.04
CA ARG A 57 -5.99 -15.44 28.04
C ARG A 57 -5.07 -16.24 27.13
N ILE A 58 -5.38 -16.31 25.84
CA ILE A 58 -4.51 -17.02 24.91
C ILE A 58 -3.28 -16.14 24.76
N ARG A 59 -2.24 -16.40 25.55
CA ARG A 59 -0.99 -15.67 25.39
C ARG A 59 -0.44 -16.03 24.02
N MET A 60 -0.49 -15.09 23.08
CA MET A 60 0.05 -15.30 21.73
C MET A 60 1.52 -15.73 21.74
N ILE A 61 2.27 -15.38 22.77
CA ILE A 61 3.64 -15.85 23.02
C ILE A 61 3.72 -17.40 23.07
N ASP A 62 2.69 -18.06 23.61
CA ASP A 62 2.61 -19.52 23.68
C ASP A 62 2.19 -20.10 22.32
N ALA A 63 1.36 -19.38 21.55
CA ALA A 63 1.01 -19.74 20.16
C ALA A 63 2.21 -19.66 19.20
N GLU A 64 3.10 -18.70 19.38
CA GLU A 64 4.29 -18.51 18.53
C GLU A 64 5.37 -19.59 18.72
N LYS A 65 5.35 -20.32 19.83
CA LYS A 65 6.31 -21.39 20.14
C LYS A 65 5.93 -22.75 19.58
N LEU A 66 4.68 -22.92 19.14
CA LEU A 66 4.22 -24.20 18.61
C LEU A 66 4.71 -24.43 17.18
N SER A 67 5.09 -25.67 16.89
CA SER A 67 5.36 -26.11 15.52
C SER A 67 4.12 -25.90 14.66
N GLU A 68 4.30 -25.31 13.48
CA GLU A 68 3.22 -25.01 12.55
C GLU A 68 2.67 -26.28 11.89
N LYS A 69 1.40 -26.59 12.16
CA LYS A 69 0.67 -27.63 11.42
C LYS A 69 0.23 -27.14 10.04
N PRO A 70 0.09 -28.02 9.05
CA PRO A 70 -0.35 -27.63 7.73
C PRO A 70 -1.81 -27.13 7.73
N VAL A 71 -2.02 -25.93 7.17
CA VAL A 71 -3.33 -25.25 7.07
C VAL A 71 -3.79 -25.16 5.61
N ALA A 72 -4.99 -25.64 5.31
CA ALA A 72 -5.63 -25.45 4.00
C ALA A 72 -6.67 -24.33 4.08
N VAL A 73 -6.53 -23.30 3.27
CA VAL A 73 -7.47 -22.17 3.20
C VAL A 73 -8.33 -22.30 1.95
N MET A 74 -9.64 -22.28 2.11
CA MET A 74 -10.61 -22.46 1.04
C MET A 74 -11.23 -21.10 0.69
N VAL A 75 -11.07 -20.67 -0.56
CA VAL A 75 -11.52 -19.36 -1.05
C VAL A 75 -12.43 -19.54 -2.27
N PRO A 76 -13.76 -19.41 -2.14
CA PRO A 76 -14.68 -19.57 -3.26
C PRO A 76 -14.83 -18.26 -4.07
N ALA A 77 -14.55 -18.33 -5.37
CA ALA A 77 -14.52 -17.16 -6.27
C ALA A 77 -15.50 -17.30 -7.45
N TRP A 78 -16.38 -16.30 -7.62
CA TRP A 78 -17.28 -16.17 -8.77
C TRP A 78 -17.43 -14.69 -9.15
N GLN A 79 -16.94 -14.32 -10.33
CA GLN A 79 -16.87 -12.94 -10.84
C GLN A 79 -16.11 -12.00 -9.91
N GLU A 80 -14.94 -12.43 -9.45
CA GLU A 80 -14.13 -11.75 -8.43
C GLU A 80 -12.79 -11.21 -8.98
N ALA A 81 -12.66 -11.09 -10.30
CA ALA A 81 -11.42 -10.67 -10.98
C ALA A 81 -10.84 -9.36 -10.41
N GLU A 82 -11.70 -8.40 -10.06
CA GLU A 82 -11.28 -7.11 -9.50
C GLU A 82 -10.65 -7.20 -8.10
N VAL A 83 -10.91 -8.27 -7.35
CA VAL A 83 -10.60 -8.38 -5.92
C VAL A 83 -9.60 -9.47 -5.64
N ILE A 84 -9.76 -10.63 -6.28
CA ILE A 84 -9.03 -11.85 -5.94
C ILE A 84 -7.53 -11.66 -6.02
N ARG A 85 -7.04 -10.93 -7.03
CA ARG A 85 -5.61 -10.61 -7.15
C ARG A 85 -5.12 -9.79 -5.96
N ARG A 86 -5.86 -8.75 -5.54
CA ARG A 86 -5.50 -7.90 -4.41
C ARG A 86 -5.51 -8.70 -3.10
N MET A 87 -6.53 -9.54 -2.90
CA MET A 87 -6.63 -10.44 -1.75
C MET A 87 -5.46 -11.41 -1.67
N LEU A 88 -5.14 -12.10 -2.78
CA LEU A 88 -4.01 -13.02 -2.85
C LEU A 88 -2.67 -12.30 -2.64
N MET A 89 -2.46 -11.17 -3.30
CA MET A 89 -1.23 -10.38 -3.16
C MET A 89 -1.02 -9.90 -1.73
N ARG A 90 -2.07 -9.38 -1.07
CA ARG A 90 -1.99 -8.94 0.32
C ARG A 90 -1.81 -10.10 1.29
N ASN A 91 -2.66 -11.11 1.24
CA ASN A 91 -2.69 -12.14 2.27
C ASN A 91 -1.42 -13.01 2.21
N VAL A 92 -0.93 -13.33 1.01
CA VAL A 92 0.36 -14.05 0.85
C VAL A 92 1.54 -13.25 1.40
N THR A 93 1.45 -11.93 1.44
CA THR A 93 2.50 -11.05 1.98
C THR A 93 2.26 -10.60 3.42
N ASN A 94 1.10 -10.89 4.01
CA ASN A 94 0.73 -10.42 5.36
C ASN A 94 0.58 -11.54 6.40
N ILE A 95 0.20 -12.75 6.01
CA ILE A 95 0.02 -13.89 6.92
C ILE A 95 1.36 -14.26 7.58
N ASP A 96 1.42 -14.27 8.91
CA ASP A 96 2.60 -14.69 9.70
C ASP A 96 2.47 -16.19 10.03
N TYR A 97 2.62 -17.01 9.00
CA TYR A 97 2.56 -18.47 9.04
C TYR A 97 3.26 -19.00 7.78
N THR A 98 3.97 -20.12 7.86
CA THR A 98 4.71 -20.68 6.72
C THR A 98 4.11 -21.97 6.16
N ASN A 99 3.43 -22.76 7.00
CA ASN A 99 2.87 -24.05 6.61
C ASN A 99 1.38 -23.94 6.21
N TYR A 100 1.05 -23.10 5.21
CA TYR A 100 -0.33 -22.95 4.72
C TYR A 100 -0.41 -22.95 3.20
N HIS A 101 -1.58 -23.31 2.67
CA HIS A 101 -1.88 -23.26 1.25
C HIS A 101 -3.27 -22.66 1.01
N LEU A 102 -3.39 -21.77 0.02
CA LEU A 102 -4.62 -21.11 -0.43
C LEU A 102 -5.19 -21.85 -1.64
N PHE A 103 -6.41 -22.37 -1.54
CA PHE A 103 -7.12 -23.05 -2.61
C PHE A 103 -8.28 -22.16 -3.10
N VAL A 104 -8.12 -21.59 -4.28
CA VAL A 104 -9.09 -20.67 -4.89
C VAL A 104 -10.01 -21.44 -5.83
N GLY A 105 -11.27 -21.64 -5.43
CA GLY A 105 -12.28 -22.29 -6.25
C GLY A 105 -12.83 -21.34 -7.31
N THR A 106 -12.61 -21.66 -8.58
CA THR A 106 -13.04 -20.87 -9.74
C THR A 106 -13.98 -21.67 -10.64
N TYR A 107 -14.58 -21.00 -11.62
CA TYR A 107 -15.53 -21.60 -12.55
C TYR A 107 -15.02 -21.55 -13.99
N PRO A 108 -15.27 -22.59 -14.82
CA PRO A 108 -14.80 -22.64 -16.21
C PRO A 108 -15.27 -21.49 -17.11
N ASN A 109 -16.44 -20.93 -16.84
CA ASN A 109 -17.06 -19.84 -17.60
C ASN A 109 -16.75 -18.45 -17.03
N ASP A 110 -15.82 -18.33 -16.09
CA ASP A 110 -15.37 -17.08 -15.51
C ASP A 110 -13.90 -16.81 -15.89
N ALA A 111 -13.70 -16.48 -17.17
CA ALA A 111 -12.37 -16.30 -17.76
C ALA A 111 -11.56 -15.16 -17.12
N GLU A 112 -12.23 -14.12 -16.62
CA GLU A 112 -11.57 -12.96 -16.00
C GLU A 112 -10.97 -13.34 -14.66
N THR A 113 -11.74 -13.99 -13.77
CA THR A 113 -11.24 -14.43 -12.46
C THR A 113 -10.13 -15.48 -12.63
N LEU A 114 -10.29 -16.43 -13.58
CA LEU A 114 -9.26 -17.41 -13.91
C LEU A 114 -7.93 -16.75 -14.30
N LYS A 115 -8.00 -15.73 -15.18
CA LYS A 115 -6.81 -15.01 -15.66
C LYS A 115 -6.09 -14.27 -14.53
N GLU A 116 -6.83 -13.66 -13.60
CA GLU A 116 -6.23 -12.93 -12.47
C GLU A 116 -5.57 -13.85 -11.44
N VAL A 117 -6.20 -15.00 -11.13
CA VAL A 117 -5.60 -16.02 -10.25
C VAL A 117 -4.34 -16.58 -10.90
N GLU A 118 -4.42 -16.99 -12.17
CA GLU A 118 -3.28 -17.52 -12.91
C GLU A 118 -2.16 -16.47 -13.07
N GLY A 119 -2.52 -15.21 -13.33
CA GLY A 119 -1.61 -14.08 -13.38
C GLY A 119 -0.85 -13.88 -12.07
N THR A 120 -1.54 -14.02 -10.93
CA THR A 120 -0.93 -13.91 -9.60
C THR A 120 0.03 -15.06 -9.31
N ILE A 121 -0.36 -16.29 -9.65
CA ILE A 121 0.52 -17.47 -9.53
C ILE A 121 1.78 -17.30 -10.39
N ARG A 122 1.62 -16.87 -11.65
CA ARG A 122 2.76 -16.60 -12.55
C ARG A 122 3.66 -15.50 -12.01
N TYR A 123 3.10 -14.42 -11.47
CA TYR A 123 3.86 -13.32 -10.89
C TYR A 123 4.80 -13.81 -9.80
N TYR A 124 4.29 -14.56 -8.82
CA TYR A 124 5.13 -15.08 -7.73
C TYR A 124 6.13 -16.13 -8.18
N ARG A 125 5.81 -16.95 -9.19
CA ARG A 125 6.77 -17.89 -9.79
C ARG A 125 7.90 -17.17 -10.54
N ARG A 126 7.64 -16.02 -11.19
CA ARG A 126 8.70 -15.23 -11.85
C ARG A 126 9.66 -14.57 -10.87
N LEU A 127 9.16 -14.12 -9.71
CA LEU A 127 10.03 -13.60 -8.65
C LEU A 127 11.09 -14.63 -8.21
N ARG A 128 10.78 -15.93 -8.29
CA ARG A 128 11.73 -17.02 -8.05
C ARG A 128 12.78 -17.18 -9.15
N SER A 129 12.41 -16.99 -10.42
CA SER A 129 13.35 -17.16 -11.55
C SER A 129 14.30 -15.98 -11.74
N GLY A 130 13.92 -14.78 -11.27
CA GLY A 130 14.78 -13.58 -11.29
C GLY A 130 15.80 -13.52 -10.14
N LEU A 131 15.60 -14.27 -9.07
CA LEU A 131 16.57 -14.43 -7.97
C LEU A 131 17.66 -15.46 -8.34
N GLY A 132 18.33 -15.22 -9.47
CA GLY A 132 19.47 -16.01 -9.92
C GLY A 132 20.63 -15.92 -8.93
N GLY A 133 20.83 -16.97 -8.14
CA GLY A 133 22.16 -17.41 -7.73
C GLY A 133 22.98 -16.53 -6.79
N VAL A 134 22.39 -15.61 -6.01
CA VAL A 134 23.16 -14.90 -4.97
C VAL A 134 23.10 -15.71 -3.67
N ASN A 135 24.20 -16.42 -3.42
CA ASN A 135 24.63 -17.04 -2.16
C ASN A 135 23.69 -18.05 -1.50
N GLY A 136 23.99 -19.32 -1.78
CA GLY A 136 23.70 -20.42 -0.88
C GLY A 136 22.27 -20.93 -1.00
N ALA A 137 22.14 -22.11 -1.62
CA ALA A 137 21.09 -23.04 -1.28
C ALA A 137 21.09 -23.26 0.25
N GLN A 138 20.32 -22.47 0.99
CA GLN A 138 19.70 -22.97 2.21
C GLN A 138 18.46 -23.72 1.79
N GLU A 139 18.59 -25.04 1.80
CA GLU A 139 17.51 -26.02 1.74
C GLU A 139 16.29 -25.53 2.54
N GLY A 140 15.13 -25.43 1.89
CA GLY A 140 13.83 -25.43 2.59
C GLY A 140 12.95 -24.18 2.54
N LYS A 141 13.20 -23.17 1.69
CA LYS A 141 12.24 -22.04 1.54
C LYS A 141 11.36 -22.21 0.29
N ARG A 142 10.06 -22.43 0.48
CA ARG A 142 9.03 -22.42 -0.59
C ARG A 142 8.68 -20.98 -0.98
N ALA A 143 8.47 -20.74 -2.27
CA ALA A 143 8.15 -19.41 -2.79
C ALA A 143 6.65 -19.10 -2.66
N ALA A 144 6.30 -17.81 -2.58
CA ALA A 144 4.93 -17.30 -2.45
C ALA A 144 3.92 -17.91 -3.45
N GLY A 145 4.37 -18.28 -4.66
CA GLY A 145 3.54 -18.85 -5.73
C GLY A 145 3.26 -20.35 -5.61
N ASP A 146 3.96 -21.04 -4.70
CA ASP A 146 3.77 -22.46 -4.40
C ASP A 146 2.65 -22.66 -3.35
N PHE A 147 2.20 -21.58 -2.70
CA PHE A 147 1.11 -21.62 -1.72
C PHE A 147 -0.27 -21.41 -2.35
N VAL A 148 -0.38 -20.91 -3.59
CA VAL A 148 -1.67 -20.59 -4.22
C VAL A 148 -2.03 -21.62 -5.27
N HIS A 149 -3.17 -22.29 -5.07
CA HIS A 149 -3.71 -23.34 -5.93
C HIS A 149 -5.03 -22.89 -6.55
N MET A 150 -5.12 -22.96 -7.87
CA MET A 150 -6.36 -22.69 -8.59
C MET A 150 -7.16 -24.00 -8.75
N VAL A 151 -8.39 -24.03 -8.25
CA VAL A 151 -9.28 -25.19 -8.31
C VAL A 151 -10.45 -24.88 -9.23
N VAL A 152 -10.41 -25.35 -10.47
CA VAL A 152 -11.49 -25.12 -11.44
C VAL A 152 -12.59 -26.16 -11.23
N GLY A 153 -13.81 -25.70 -10.92
CA GLY A 153 -14.97 -26.57 -10.76
C GLY A 153 -15.37 -27.26 -12.08
N PRO A 154 -16.03 -28.44 -12.03
CA PRO A 154 -16.37 -29.21 -13.24
C PRO A 154 -17.60 -28.69 -14.00
N LYS A 155 -18.39 -27.79 -13.39
CA LYS A 155 -19.62 -27.24 -13.96
C LYS A 155 -19.46 -25.73 -14.21
N PRO A 156 -20.06 -25.18 -15.28
CA PRO A 156 -20.16 -23.74 -15.44
C PRO A 156 -20.94 -23.12 -14.28
N GLY A 157 -20.44 -22.01 -13.75
CA GLY A 157 -21.04 -21.24 -12.67
C GLY A 157 -22.13 -20.26 -13.14
N PRO A 158 -22.78 -19.58 -12.18
CA PRO A 158 -22.65 -19.83 -10.76
C PRO A 158 -23.42 -21.10 -10.38
N THR A 159 -22.82 -21.93 -9.53
CA THR A 159 -23.58 -22.95 -8.77
C THR A 159 -24.06 -22.32 -7.46
N ASN A 160 -23.50 -22.73 -6.32
CA ASN A 160 -23.59 -22.01 -5.06
C ASN A 160 -22.26 -22.12 -4.31
N LYS A 161 -22.05 -21.26 -3.31
CA LYS A 161 -20.81 -21.23 -2.50
C LYS A 161 -20.54 -22.59 -1.84
N ALA A 162 -21.57 -23.26 -1.31
CA ALA A 162 -21.48 -24.61 -0.74
C ALA A 162 -20.92 -25.67 -1.70
N ASP A 163 -21.43 -25.73 -2.93
CA ASP A 163 -21.00 -26.66 -3.98
C ASP A 163 -19.55 -26.36 -4.39
N ASN A 164 -19.20 -25.08 -4.53
CA ASN A 164 -17.82 -24.68 -4.82
C ASN A 164 -16.85 -25.07 -3.69
N LEU A 165 -17.23 -24.84 -2.42
CA LEU A 165 -16.45 -25.27 -1.25
C LEU A 165 -16.31 -26.79 -1.17
N ASN A 166 -17.37 -27.56 -1.46
CA ASN A 166 -17.29 -29.02 -1.55
C ASN A 166 -16.31 -29.46 -2.64
N HIS A 167 -16.30 -28.77 -3.79
CA HIS A 167 -15.33 -29.02 -4.85
C HIS A 167 -13.88 -28.72 -4.43
N ILE A 168 -13.65 -27.60 -3.74
CA ILE A 168 -12.33 -27.27 -3.18
C ILE A 168 -11.89 -28.35 -2.19
N TYR A 169 -12.76 -28.75 -1.25
CA TYR A 169 -12.44 -29.75 -0.24
C TYR A 169 -12.05 -31.10 -0.86
N ARG A 170 -12.82 -31.59 -1.83
CA ARG A 170 -12.50 -32.83 -2.54
C ARG A 170 -11.17 -32.73 -3.31
N HIS A 171 -10.88 -31.56 -3.90
CA HIS A 171 -9.60 -31.33 -4.58
C HIS A 171 -8.42 -31.35 -3.60
N ILE A 172 -8.56 -30.72 -2.43
CA ILE A 172 -7.53 -30.75 -1.38
C ILE A 172 -7.20 -32.19 -1.00
N LEU A 173 -8.22 -33.01 -0.68
CA LEU A 173 -8.00 -34.41 -0.29
C LEU A 173 -7.31 -35.23 -1.39
N ALA A 174 -7.61 -34.97 -2.66
CA ALA A 174 -6.99 -35.67 -3.78
C ALA A 174 -5.54 -35.21 -4.04
N ALA A 175 -5.26 -33.91 -3.87
CA ALA A 175 -3.94 -33.33 -4.11
C ALA A 175 -2.95 -33.57 -2.96
N GLU A 176 -3.43 -33.79 -1.73
CA GLU A 176 -2.59 -33.93 -0.54
C GLU A 176 -1.50 -35.00 -0.68
N GLU A 177 -1.83 -36.19 -1.20
CA GLU A 177 -0.85 -37.27 -1.33
C GLU A 177 0.27 -36.90 -2.30
N ASP A 178 -0.08 -36.28 -3.43
CA ASP A 178 0.86 -35.82 -4.44
C ASP A 178 1.75 -34.70 -3.88
N MET A 179 1.15 -33.75 -3.15
CA MET A 179 1.86 -32.66 -2.50
C MET A 179 2.85 -33.18 -1.44
N ILE A 180 2.47 -34.20 -0.65
CA ILE A 180 3.38 -34.83 0.31
C ILE A 180 4.53 -35.52 -0.42
N ARG A 181 4.25 -36.29 -1.48
CA ARG A 181 5.29 -36.99 -2.26
C ARG A 181 6.27 -36.03 -2.94
N ASN A 182 5.80 -34.88 -3.40
CA ASN A 182 6.62 -33.85 -4.03
C ASN A 182 7.41 -33.00 -3.02
N GLY A 183 7.26 -33.25 -1.71
CA GLY A 183 7.86 -32.42 -0.67
C GLY A 183 7.22 -31.04 -0.54
N GLU A 184 6.02 -30.84 -1.11
CA GLU A 184 5.16 -29.66 -1.00
C GLU A 184 4.26 -29.68 0.24
N LEU A 185 4.24 -30.75 1.03
CA LEU A 185 3.53 -30.78 2.31
C LEU A 185 4.29 -31.68 3.30
N SER A 186 4.38 -31.28 4.57
CA SER A 186 5.09 -32.07 5.59
C SER A 186 4.24 -33.18 6.21
N ALA A 187 2.93 -33.00 6.24
CA ALA A 187 1.92 -33.94 6.70
C ALA A 187 0.57 -33.53 6.09
N PRO A 188 -0.48 -34.38 6.08
CA PRO A 188 -1.79 -33.97 5.61
C PRO A 188 -2.33 -32.73 6.34
N PHE A 189 -3.19 -31.92 5.70
CA PHE A 189 -3.78 -30.73 6.32
C PHE A 189 -4.56 -31.10 7.58
N GLU A 190 -4.20 -30.48 8.71
CA GLU A 190 -4.87 -30.71 10.00
C GLU A 190 -5.98 -29.69 10.25
N ILE A 191 -5.86 -28.51 9.64
CA ILE A 191 -6.74 -27.36 9.85
C ILE A 191 -7.22 -26.84 8.49
N PHE A 192 -8.54 -26.64 8.38
CA PHE A 192 -9.19 -26.06 7.21
C PHE A 192 -9.78 -24.71 7.58
N VAL A 193 -9.48 -23.67 6.80
CA VAL A 193 -9.92 -22.29 7.07
C VAL A 193 -10.80 -21.78 5.93
N LEU A 194 -11.91 -21.12 6.26
CA LEU A 194 -12.82 -20.52 5.29
C LEU A 194 -12.59 -19.00 5.21
N HIS A 195 -12.44 -18.48 3.98
CA HIS A 195 -12.38 -17.04 3.69
C HIS A 195 -13.07 -16.70 2.36
N ASP A 196 -13.56 -15.47 2.25
CA ASP A 196 -14.07 -14.89 1.01
C ASP A 196 -12.99 -14.07 0.28
N CYS A 197 -13.26 -13.67 -0.97
CA CYS A 197 -12.30 -13.00 -1.86
C CYS A 197 -11.98 -11.56 -1.47
N GLU A 198 -12.76 -10.96 -0.58
CA GLU A 198 -12.66 -9.58 -0.09
C GLU A 198 -11.99 -9.48 1.29
N ASP A 199 -11.82 -10.61 1.98
CA ASP A 199 -11.40 -10.66 3.39
C ASP A 199 -9.98 -10.17 3.64
N VAL A 200 -9.84 -9.30 4.65
CA VAL A 200 -8.57 -8.96 5.27
C VAL A 200 -8.27 -9.96 6.39
N ILE A 201 -7.31 -10.86 6.13
CA ILE A 201 -6.87 -11.88 7.08
C ILE A 201 -5.86 -11.25 8.03
N HIS A 202 -6.06 -11.45 9.34
CA HIS A 202 -5.13 -10.93 10.33
C HIS A 202 -3.80 -11.73 10.28
N PRO A 203 -2.60 -11.10 10.39
CA PRO A 203 -1.32 -11.79 10.28
C PRO A 203 -1.19 -13.02 11.19
N LYS A 204 -1.69 -12.91 12.43
CA LYS A 204 -1.59 -13.93 13.48
C LYS A 204 -2.72 -14.97 13.46
N GLU A 205 -3.63 -14.90 12.50
CA GLU A 205 -4.84 -15.73 12.45
C GLU A 205 -4.52 -17.24 12.46
N PHE A 206 -3.63 -17.70 11.57
CA PHE A 206 -3.32 -19.13 11.48
C PHE A 206 -2.50 -19.63 12.67
N LYS A 207 -1.68 -18.78 13.30
CA LYS A 207 -1.01 -19.12 14.57
C LYS A 207 -2.02 -19.36 15.67
N LEU A 208 -3.09 -18.57 15.71
CA LEU A 208 -4.16 -18.73 16.69
C LEU A 208 -4.97 -20.01 16.46
N PHE A 209 -5.29 -20.35 15.21
CA PHE A 209 -5.91 -21.64 14.89
C PHE A 209 -5.00 -22.82 15.21
N ASN A 210 -3.72 -22.78 14.80
CA ASN A 210 -2.72 -23.79 15.10
C ASN A 210 -2.58 -24.00 16.61
N PHE A 211 -2.59 -22.90 17.38
CA PHE A 211 -2.68 -23.00 18.82
C PHE A 211 -3.96 -23.76 19.17
N LEU A 212 -5.15 -23.22 18.95
CA LEU A 212 -6.42 -23.73 19.49
C LEU A 212 -6.83 -25.14 19.06
N MET A 213 -6.31 -25.62 17.94
CA MET A 213 -6.80 -26.84 17.30
C MET A 213 -5.79 -27.99 17.33
N THR A 214 -4.52 -27.72 17.69
CA THR A 214 -3.47 -28.74 17.73
C THR A 214 -3.25 -29.29 19.14
N ASN A 215 -3.08 -30.61 19.24
CA ASN A 215 -2.77 -31.29 20.49
C ASN A 215 -1.26 -31.29 20.76
N VAL A 216 -0.84 -30.83 21.95
CA VAL A 216 0.54 -30.94 22.43
C VAL A 216 0.61 -32.09 23.44
N PRO A 217 1.40 -33.16 23.22
CA PRO A 217 1.54 -34.26 24.18
C PRO A 217 1.96 -33.76 25.56
N GLN A 218 1.39 -34.29 26.65
CA GLN A 218 1.73 -33.86 28.02
C GLN A 218 3.23 -33.95 28.33
N THR A 219 3.94 -34.91 27.74
CA THR A 219 5.38 -35.14 27.91
C THR A 219 6.26 -34.01 27.40
N SER A 220 5.75 -33.17 26.49
CA SER A 220 6.46 -32.06 25.87
C SER A 220 6.09 -30.70 26.50
N ARG A 221 5.20 -30.69 27.49
CA ARG A 221 4.73 -29.47 28.15
C ARG A 221 5.66 -29.08 29.31
N PRO A 222 5.96 -27.79 29.51
CA PRO A 222 6.57 -27.31 30.75
C PRO A 222 5.71 -27.75 31.94
N LYS A 223 6.34 -28.22 33.03
CA LYS A 223 5.66 -28.78 34.23
C LYS A 223 4.59 -27.86 34.89
N ASN A 224 4.51 -26.59 34.50
CA ASN A 224 3.63 -25.57 35.08
C ASN A 224 2.56 -25.04 34.09
N GLU A 225 2.39 -25.66 32.91
CA GLU A 225 1.41 -25.18 31.92
C GLU A 225 0.03 -25.82 32.16
N PRO A 226 -1.04 -25.04 32.34
CA PRO A 226 -2.38 -25.57 32.62
C PRO A 226 -2.90 -26.45 31.49
N TYR A 227 -3.78 -27.41 31.81
CA TYR A 227 -4.44 -28.25 30.83
C TYR A 227 -5.12 -27.39 29.77
N ARG A 228 -4.75 -27.65 28.51
CA ARG A 228 -5.23 -26.93 27.34
C ARG A 228 -6.27 -27.76 26.62
N GLU A 229 -7.48 -27.24 26.54
CA GLU A 229 -8.58 -27.88 25.83
C GLU A 229 -8.42 -27.67 24.31
N GLN A 230 -8.60 -28.74 23.54
CA GLN A 230 -8.55 -28.72 22.08
C GLN A 230 -9.95 -28.47 21.52
N PHE A 231 -10.05 -27.65 20.48
CA PHE A 231 -11.30 -27.33 19.81
C PHE A 231 -11.32 -27.86 18.37
N ASP A 232 -12.48 -28.34 17.95
CA ASP A 232 -12.70 -28.90 16.61
C ASP A 232 -13.13 -27.83 15.60
N PHE A 233 -13.72 -26.74 16.10
CA PHE A 233 -14.25 -25.62 15.35
C PHE A 233 -13.96 -24.31 16.10
N VAL A 234 -13.35 -23.35 15.42
CA VAL A 234 -12.96 -22.06 15.98
C VAL A 234 -13.47 -20.95 15.06
N GLN A 235 -14.22 -20.00 15.62
CA GLN A 235 -14.68 -18.81 14.91
C GLN A 235 -13.96 -17.57 15.47
N LEU A 236 -13.39 -16.77 14.57
CA LEU A 236 -12.85 -15.45 14.91
C LEU A 236 -13.90 -14.34 14.77
N PRO A 237 -13.67 -13.16 15.38
CA PRO A 237 -14.55 -12.03 15.18
C PRO A 237 -14.47 -11.54 13.74
N VAL A 238 -15.61 -11.16 13.19
CA VAL A 238 -15.69 -10.43 11.92
C VAL A 238 -16.03 -8.99 12.25
N PHE A 239 -15.21 -8.04 11.80
CA PHE A 239 -15.48 -6.62 12.02
C PHE A 239 -15.58 -5.86 10.70
N PRO A 240 -16.63 -5.03 10.52
CA PRO A 240 -16.67 -4.09 9.43
C PRO A 240 -15.42 -3.19 9.43
N LEU A 241 -14.79 -3.03 8.26
CA LEU A 241 -13.71 -2.07 8.05
C LEU A 241 -14.19 -0.66 8.38
N GLU A 242 -13.31 0.13 9.00
CA GLU A 242 -13.57 1.53 9.28
C GLU A 242 -13.58 2.30 7.95
N ILE A 243 -14.77 2.51 7.39
CA ILE A 243 -14.92 3.37 6.22
C ILE A 243 -14.61 4.77 6.72
N GLY A 244 -13.59 5.42 6.14
CA GLY A 244 -13.20 6.78 6.49
C GLY A 244 -14.42 7.69 6.39
N ILE A 245 -15.06 7.99 7.53
CA ILE A 245 -16.18 8.92 7.58
C ILE A 245 -15.68 10.36 7.34
N LEU A 246 -14.36 10.60 7.27
CA LEU A 246 -13.78 11.90 6.95
C LEU A 246 -12.45 11.79 6.17
N PRO A 247 -12.18 12.71 5.22
CA PRO A 247 -10.83 13.01 4.77
C PRO A 247 -10.02 13.63 5.91
N ASP A 248 -8.70 13.57 5.78
CA ASP A 248 -7.71 14.01 6.76
C ASP A 248 -8.00 15.35 7.44
N GLY A 249 -7.70 15.41 8.74
CA GLY A 249 -7.11 16.60 9.34
C GLY A 249 -8.02 17.69 9.91
N GLU A 250 -9.27 17.88 9.48
CA GLU A 250 -10.08 19.01 9.96
C GLU A 250 -11.49 18.60 10.46
N GLU A 251 -12.05 19.37 11.40
CA GLU A 251 -13.45 19.31 11.91
C GLU A 251 -13.80 18.57 13.24
N ILE A 252 -12.88 18.16 14.12
CA ILE A 252 -13.27 17.78 15.52
C ILE A 252 -13.20 18.99 16.49
N ALA A 253 -12.48 20.06 16.13
CA ALA A 253 -12.23 21.21 16.99
C ALA A 253 -13.50 21.89 17.59
N PRO A 254 -14.65 22.04 16.87
CA PRO A 254 -15.80 22.75 17.41
C PRO A 254 -16.51 22.03 18.56
N LEU A 255 -16.59 20.69 18.52
CA LEU A 255 -17.28 19.89 19.53
C LEU A 255 -16.47 19.78 20.82
N THR A 256 -15.15 19.58 20.71
CA THR A 256 -14.24 19.55 21.87
C THR A 256 -14.15 20.89 22.60
N ARG A 257 -14.24 22.02 21.88
CA ARG A 257 -14.31 23.36 22.50
C ARG A 257 -15.66 23.60 23.19
N SER A 258 -16.75 23.09 22.61
CA SER A 258 -18.09 23.18 23.20
C SER A 258 -18.23 22.32 24.46
N LEU A 259 -17.65 21.11 24.47
CA LEU A 259 -17.64 20.21 25.64
C LEU A 259 -16.76 20.74 26.79
N LYS A 260 -15.66 21.47 26.52
CA LYS A 260 -14.91 22.17 27.57
C LYS A 260 -15.73 23.26 28.26
N ARG A 261 -16.66 23.90 27.53
CA ARG A 261 -17.57 24.93 28.05
C ARG A 261 -18.69 24.37 28.92
N TRP A 262 -18.98 23.06 28.82
CA TRP A 262 -20.01 22.37 29.61
C TRP A 262 -19.62 22.12 31.07
N ARG A 263 -18.31 22.08 31.38
CA ARG A 263 -17.82 21.87 32.75
C ARG A 263 -18.12 23.02 33.72
N THR A 264 -18.57 24.16 33.20
CA THR A 264 -18.76 25.41 33.96
C THR A 264 -20.22 25.87 34.03
N ILE A 265 -21.19 25.07 33.58
CA ILE A 265 -22.60 25.49 33.49
C ILE A 265 -23.39 24.99 34.71
N ASN A 266 -24.05 25.92 35.40
CA ASN A 266 -24.96 25.64 36.50
C ASN A 266 -26.24 24.96 35.97
N PRO A 267 -26.61 23.76 36.47
CA PRO A 267 -27.73 22.96 35.94
C PRO A 267 -29.09 23.66 35.99
N ALA A 268 -29.32 24.57 36.94
CA ALA A 268 -30.57 25.34 37.03
C ALA A 268 -30.74 26.34 35.88
N LYS A 269 -29.64 26.89 35.36
CA LYS A 269 -29.66 27.84 34.23
C LYS A 269 -29.81 27.13 32.88
N TRP A 270 -29.35 25.88 32.80
CA TRP A 270 -29.43 25.02 31.61
C TRP A 270 -30.87 24.59 31.29
N ILE A 271 -31.68 24.31 32.32
CA ILE A 271 -33.10 23.95 32.17
C ILE A 271 -33.92 25.13 31.61
N ALA A 272 -33.57 26.37 31.97
CA ALA A 272 -34.26 27.59 31.51
C ALA A 272 -33.91 28.02 30.06
N GLU A 273 -32.73 27.67 29.55
CA GLU A 273 -32.30 27.96 28.15
C GLU A 273 -32.52 26.77 27.19
N SER A 274 -33.25 25.75 27.64
CA SER A 274 -33.40 24.45 27.00
C SER A 274 -33.89 24.46 25.54
N PRO A 275 -34.82 25.32 25.07
CA PRO A 275 -35.31 25.25 23.69
C PRO A 275 -34.24 25.66 22.66
N ARG A 276 -33.47 26.72 22.95
CA ARG A 276 -32.42 27.24 22.06
C ARG A 276 -31.19 26.33 22.03
N THR A 277 -30.90 25.69 23.16
CA THR A 277 -29.79 24.73 23.29
C THR A 277 -30.11 23.42 22.57
N LEU A 278 -31.35 22.91 22.71
CA LEU A 278 -31.87 21.80 21.91
C LEU A 278 -31.86 22.12 20.42
N TRP A 279 -32.22 23.33 20.01
CA TRP A 279 -32.20 23.73 18.59
C TRP A 279 -30.76 23.84 18.03
N ARG A 280 -29.81 24.31 18.84
CA ARG A 280 -28.37 24.32 18.47
C ARG A 280 -27.79 22.91 18.36
N LEU A 281 -28.16 22.01 19.28
CA LEU A 281 -27.78 20.60 19.22
C LEU A 281 -28.43 19.90 18.02
N ALA A 282 -29.71 20.17 17.74
CA ALA A 282 -30.42 19.66 16.58
C ALA A 282 -29.83 20.18 15.27
N ARG A 283 -29.45 21.47 15.21
CA ARG A 283 -28.75 22.07 14.05
C ARG A 283 -27.34 21.49 13.87
N ALA A 284 -26.59 21.28 14.95
CA ALA A 284 -25.29 20.61 14.90
C ALA A 284 -25.42 19.16 14.43
N GLY A 285 -26.42 18.42 14.97
CA GLY A 285 -26.78 17.09 14.50
C GLY A 285 -27.17 17.07 13.02
N PHE A 286 -27.98 18.03 12.56
CA PHE A 286 -28.40 18.19 11.17
C PHE A 286 -27.23 18.51 10.22
N LEU A 287 -26.32 19.41 10.60
CA LEU A 287 -25.11 19.71 9.84
C LEU A 287 -24.17 18.51 9.77
N MET A 288 -24.02 17.75 10.87
CA MET A 288 -23.27 16.50 10.88
C MET A 288 -23.90 15.45 9.95
N LEU A 289 -25.23 15.29 9.99
CA LEU A 289 -26.00 14.39 9.14
C LEU A 289 -25.83 14.69 7.64
N ARG A 290 -25.58 15.95 7.27
CA ARG A 290 -25.29 16.34 5.88
C ARG A 290 -23.98 15.72 5.36
N ASN A 291 -22.97 15.57 6.24
CA ASN A 291 -21.67 14.98 5.90
C ASN A 291 -21.66 13.44 6.04
N ILE A 292 -22.52 12.86 6.88
CA ILE A 292 -22.59 11.40 7.13
C ILE A 292 -23.35 10.63 6.02
N LYS A 293 -23.99 11.31 5.05
CA LYS A 293 -24.90 10.71 4.05
C LYS A 293 -24.38 9.47 3.29
N ARG A 294 -23.06 9.28 3.16
CA ARG A 294 -22.48 8.13 2.43
C ARG A 294 -22.30 6.86 3.27
N HIS A 295 -22.29 6.92 4.62
CA HIS A 295 -21.86 5.77 5.45
C HIS A 295 -22.73 5.49 6.69
N VAL A 296 -23.95 6.03 6.80
CA VAL A 296 -24.84 5.75 7.94
C VAL A 296 -25.19 4.25 8.04
N VAL A 297 -25.43 3.60 6.90
CA VAL A 297 -25.86 2.19 6.84
C VAL A 297 -24.75 1.26 7.30
N SER A 298 -23.52 1.44 6.82
CA SER A 298 -22.37 0.64 7.25
C SER A 298 -22.04 0.85 8.72
N ALA A 299 -22.21 2.08 9.25
CA ALA A 299 -22.07 2.35 10.68
C ALA A 299 -23.04 1.53 11.56
N THR A 300 -24.24 1.18 11.06
CA THR A 300 -25.14 0.30 11.82
C THR A 300 -24.58 -1.11 11.98
N TYR A 301 -23.80 -1.62 11.02
CA TYR A 301 -23.12 -2.90 11.15
C TYR A 301 -21.97 -2.81 12.15
N MET A 302 -21.18 -1.72 12.11
CA MET A 302 -20.09 -1.52 13.08
C MET A 302 -20.61 -1.60 14.52
N ASP A 303 -21.73 -0.94 14.79
CA ASP A 303 -22.38 -0.91 16.10
C ASP A 303 -22.88 -2.28 16.54
N GLU A 304 -23.63 -2.96 15.66
CA GLU A 304 -24.20 -4.28 15.93
C GLU A 304 -23.10 -5.34 16.11
N PHE A 305 -22.09 -5.36 15.25
CA PHE A 305 -21.03 -6.37 15.25
C PHE A 305 -20.06 -6.18 16.42
N ALA A 306 -19.74 -4.93 16.79
CA ALA A 306 -18.90 -4.66 17.95
C ALA A 306 -19.53 -5.23 19.24
N GLU A 307 -20.81 -4.96 19.49
CA GLU A 307 -21.53 -5.51 20.64
C GLU A 307 -21.62 -7.04 20.56
N HIS A 308 -22.08 -7.57 19.43
CA HIS A 308 -22.33 -9.00 19.27
C HIS A 308 -21.05 -9.84 19.45
N HIS A 309 -19.93 -9.44 18.82
CA HIS A 309 -18.70 -10.23 18.85
C HIS A 309 -17.89 -10.02 20.13
N THR A 310 -17.99 -8.87 20.81
CA THR A 310 -17.23 -8.65 22.05
C THR A 310 -17.97 -9.09 23.31
N LYS A 311 -19.30 -9.21 23.25
CA LYS A 311 -20.16 -9.56 24.39
C LYS A 311 -20.97 -10.83 24.13
N ASP A 312 -21.92 -10.80 23.20
CA ASP A 312 -22.90 -11.89 23.02
C ASP A 312 -22.23 -13.23 22.68
N MET A 313 -21.28 -13.24 21.74
CA MET A 313 -20.54 -14.45 21.37
C MET A 313 -19.63 -14.95 22.48
N VAL A 314 -19.07 -14.06 23.29
CA VAL A 314 -18.23 -14.41 24.45
C VAL A 314 -19.06 -15.11 25.52
N VAL A 315 -20.24 -14.58 25.84
CA VAL A 315 -21.18 -15.21 26.78
C VAL A 315 -21.71 -16.52 26.20
N ARG A 316 -22.04 -16.55 24.91
CA ARG A 316 -22.55 -17.73 24.21
C ARG A 316 -21.55 -18.89 24.25
N ARG A 317 -20.27 -18.61 24.06
CA ARG A 317 -19.19 -19.59 24.22
C ARG A 317 -19.09 -20.09 25.67
N GLU A 318 -19.16 -19.18 26.64
CA GLU A 318 -19.01 -19.50 28.06
C GLU A 318 -20.09 -20.43 28.59
N ILE A 319 -21.33 -20.27 28.13
CA ILE A 319 -22.44 -21.15 28.49
C ILE A 319 -22.42 -22.46 27.69
N GLU A 320 -21.37 -22.71 26.89
CA GLU A 320 -21.25 -23.84 25.96
C GLU A 320 -22.34 -23.89 24.90
N GLY A 321 -22.79 -22.73 24.45
CA GLY A 321 -23.76 -22.59 23.35
C GLY A 321 -23.23 -23.05 22.00
N LEU A 322 -24.11 -23.06 20.99
CA LEU A 322 -23.70 -23.19 19.59
C LEU A 322 -22.84 -21.98 19.22
N VAL A 323 -21.66 -22.13 18.60
CA VAL A 323 -20.93 -20.98 18.03
C VAL A 323 -21.20 -20.96 16.52
N PRO A 324 -21.90 -19.94 15.99
CA PRO A 324 -22.22 -19.89 14.57
C PRO A 324 -20.98 -19.60 13.73
N SER A 325 -20.90 -20.18 12.53
CA SER A 325 -19.94 -19.76 11.52
C SER A 325 -20.40 -18.48 10.85
N ALA A 326 -19.49 -17.52 10.65
CA ALA A 326 -19.72 -16.33 9.84
C ALA A 326 -19.46 -16.57 8.34
N GLY A 327 -18.93 -17.74 7.97
CA GLY A 327 -18.52 -18.08 6.60
C GLY A 327 -17.14 -17.57 6.19
N VAL A 328 -16.50 -16.84 7.09
CA VAL A 328 -15.15 -16.28 7.00
C VAL A 328 -14.48 -16.34 8.38
N GLY A 329 -13.15 -16.35 8.43
CA GLY A 329 -12.40 -16.39 9.69
C GLY A 329 -12.74 -17.61 10.56
N THR A 330 -13.04 -18.74 9.89
CA THR A 330 -13.53 -19.97 10.52
C THR A 330 -12.52 -21.09 10.31
N GLY A 331 -11.98 -21.63 11.41
CA GLY A 331 -11.09 -22.79 11.40
C GLY A 331 -11.84 -24.08 11.81
N ILE A 332 -11.69 -25.14 11.02
CA ILE A 332 -12.33 -26.45 11.24
C ILE A 332 -11.28 -27.56 11.16
N SER A 333 -11.27 -28.46 12.14
CA SER A 333 -10.30 -29.56 12.20
C SER A 333 -10.57 -30.62 11.13
N ARG A 334 -9.52 -31.29 10.65
CA ARG A 334 -9.64 -32.43 9.73
C ARG A 334 -10.59 -33.51 10.27
N SER A 335 -10.52 -33.81 11.58
CA SER A 335 -11.40 -34.79 12.22
C SER A 335 -12.87 -34.38 12.15
N ALA A 336 -13.18 -33.11 12.38
CA ALA A 336 -14.53 -32.58 12.29
C ALA A 336 -15.10 -32.69 10.86
N LEU A 337 -14.36 -32.23 9.86
CA LEU A 337 -14.78 -32.33 8.45
C LEU A 337 -14.89 -33.78 8.00
N GLY A 338 -13.97 -34.65 8.42
CA GLY A 338 -14.02 -36.08 8.12
C GLY A 338 -15.27 -36.76 8.68
N ARG A 339 -15.68 -36.42 9.91
CA ARG A 339 -16.93 -36.95 10.48
C ARG A 339 -18.17 -36.44 9.76
N LEU A 340 -18.18 -35.18 9.31
CA LEU A 340 -19.28 -34.65 8.50
C LEU A 340 -19.36 -35.32 7.13
N ALA A 341 -18.23 -35.37 6.41
CA ALA A 341 -18.15 -35.98 5.09
C ALA A 341 -18.57 -37.45 5.13
N GLY A 342 -18.17 -38.18 6.19
CA GLY A 342 -18.53 -39.59 6.40
C GLY A 342 -20.02 -39.86 6.64
N GLN A 343 -20.84 -38.84 6.87
CA GLN A 343 -22.30 -39.01 6.97
C GLN A 343 -22.98 -39.14 5.60
N ASN A 344 -22.32 -38.78 4.49
CA ASN A 344 -22.92 -38.74 3.17
C ASN A 344 -22.09 -39.53 2.13
N LYS A 345 -22.79 -40.19 1.20
CA LYS A 345 -22.14 -41.00 0.15
C LYS A 345 -21.25 -40.22 -0.82
N GLN A 346 -21.38 -38.89 -0.87
CA GLN A 346 -20.64 -38.00 -1.78
C GLN A 346 -19.41 -37.35 -1.11
N ASN A 347 -19.16 -37.62 0.19
CA ASN A 347 -18.11 -36.98 1.00
C ASN A 347 -18.20 -35.44 1.02
N ASP A 348 -19.42 -34.90 0.98
CA ASP A 348 -19.68 -33.47 1.01
C ASP A 348 -19.77 -32.94 2.44
N ILE A 349 -19.17 -31.77 2.66
CA ILE A 349 -19.12 -31.10 3.97
C ILE A 349 -20.17 -29.98 4.10
N PHE A 350 -20.69 -29.47 2.99
CA PHE A 350 -21.77 -28.49 2.92
C PHE A 350 -22.98 -29.02 2.14
N ASN A 351 -24.17 -28.53 2.49
CA ASN A 351 -25.40 -28.82 1.76
C ASN A 351 -25.60 -27.82 0.60
N ASP A 352 -25.68 -28.32 -0.64
CA ASP A 352 -25.81 -27.51 -1.86
C ASP A 352 -27.24 -26.99 -2.12
N VAL A 353 -28.18 -27.18 -1.20
CA VAL A 353 -29.59 -26.77 -1.39
C VAL A 353 -29.91 -25.45 -0.69
N HIS A 354 -29.19 -25.11 0.39
CA HIS A 354 -29.52 -23.97 1.25
C HIS A 354 -28.66 -22.74 1.00
N LEU A 355 -29.09 -21.61 1.56
CA LEU A 355 -28.48 -20.30 1.31
C LEU A 355 -27.46 -19.88 2.39
N THR A 356 -27.37 -20.62 3.51
CA THR A 356 -26.48 -20.34 4.64
C THR A 356 -25.77 -21.60 5.10
N GLU A 357 -24.97 -22.15 4.20
CA GLU A 357 -24.09 -23.29 4.41
C GLU A 357 -23.19 -23.14 5.64
N ASP A 358 -22.77 -21.90 5.93
CA ASP A 358 -21.87 -21.57 7.03
C ASP A 358 -22.53 -21.82 8.40
N TYR A 359 -23.72 -21.28 8.61
CA TYR A 359 -24.44 -21.50 9.86
C TYR A 359 -24.78 -22.99 10.04
N GLU A 360 -25.15 -23.65 8.94
CA GLU A 360 -25.49 -25.07 8.92
C GLU A 360 -24.33 -25.96 9.37
N ILE A 361 -23.12 -25.76 8.85
CA ILE A 361 -21.97 -26.59 9.25
C ILE A 361 -21.69 -26.47 10.75
N SER A 362 -21.85 -25.28 11.33
CA SER A 362 -21.65 -25.09 12.76
C SER A 362 -22.72 -25.81 13.60
N LEU A 363 -23.99 -25.76 13.19
CA LEU A 363 -25.07 -26.46 13.87
C LEU A 363 -24.88 -27.98 13.78
N ALA A 364 -24.51 -28.46 12.60
CA ALA A 364 -24.14 -29.84 12.34
C ALA A 364 -23.03 -30.27 13.31
N LEU A 365 -21.87 -29.62 13.30
CA LEU A 365 -20.76 -29.98 14.20
C LEU A 365 -21.16 -30.01 15.67
N LYS A 366 -22.01 -29.06 16.11
CA LYS A 366 -22.55 -29.06 17.49
C LYS A 366 -23.41 -30.29 17.78
N ASN A 367 -24.25 -30.71 16.83
CA ASN A 367 -25.08 -31.92 16.96
C ASN A 367 -24.25 -33.21 16.93
N LEU A 368 -23.08 -33.21 16.29
CA LEU A 368 -22.08 -34.29 16.36
C LEU A 368 -21.27 -34.30 17.67
N GLY A 369 -21.52 -33.35 18.58
CA GLY A 369 -20.81 -33.22 19.84
C GLY A 369 -19.39 -32.65 19.71
N MET A 370 -19.09 -31.97 18.61
CA MET A 370 -17.78 -31.35 18.39
C MET A 370 -17.60 -30.10 19.24
N LYS A 371 -16.38 -29.87 19.72
CA LYS A 371 -16.06 -28.73 20.57
C LYS A 371 -15.90 -27.46 19.73
N GLN A 372 -16.66 -26.44 20.09
CA GLN A 372 -16.70 -25.16 19.39
C GLN A 372 -16.19 -24.04 20.27
N TYR A 373 -15.46 -23.09 19.69
CA TYR A 373 -14.92 -21.96 20.43
C TYR A 373 -14.99 -20.67 19.61
N PHE A 374 -15.36 -19.58 20.29
CA PHE A 374 -15.31 -18.23 19.73
C PHE A 374 -14.15 -17.47 20.38
N VAL A 375 -13.27 -16.84 19.61
CA VAL A 375 -12.06 -16.21 20.15
C VAL A 375 -12.17 -14.70 20.07
N VAL A 376 -11.76 -14.00 21.13
CA VAL A 376 -11.60 -12.55 21.16
C VAL A 376 -10.29 -12.26 21.86
N GLU A 377 -9.19 -12.33 21.11
CA GLU A 377 -7.85 -12.14 21.67
C GLU A 377 -7.25 -10.82 21.15
N PRO A 378 -6.95 -9.85 22.04
CA PRO A 378 -6.19 -8.67 21.68
C PRO A 378 -4.69 -9.00 21.58
N VAL A 379 -4.03 -8.47 20.57
CA VAL A 379 -2.61 -8.65 20.30
C VAL A 379 -1.98 -7.28 20.12
N LYS A 380 -0.82 -7.09 20.75
CA LYS A 380 -0.03 -5.89 20.54
C LYS A 380 0.57 -5.91 19.15
N MET A 381 0.20 -4.92 18.34
CA MET A 381 0.74 -4.70 17.02
C MET A 381 1.48 -3.37 16.98
N LEU A 382 2.65 -3.35 16.36
CA LEU A 382 3.35 -2.12 16.03
C LEU A 382 2.67 -1.48 14.82
N LYS A 383 1.95 -0.38 15.06
CA LYS A 383 1.42 0.49 14.03
C LYS A 383 2.34 1.68 13.81
N TYR A 384 2.01 2.41 12.77
CA TYR A 384 2.95 3.19 12.01
C TYR A 384 2.29 4.54 11.69
N TRP A 385 2.85 5.63 12.21
CA TRP A 385 2.29 6.97 12.04
C TRP A 385 2.86 7.59 10.76
N GLN A 386 2.01 8.17 9.92
CA GLN A 386 2.44 8.94 8.75
C GLN A 386 2.99 10.29 9.22
N SER A 387 4.29 10.32 9.54
CA SER A 387 5.07 11.56 9.60
C SER A 387 6.27 11.43 8.66
N LYS A 388 6.94 12.55 8.35
CA LYS A 388 8.19 12.59 7.57
C LYS A 388 9.32 11.70 8.15
N LEU A 389 9.17 11.17 9.36
CA LEU A 389 10.17 10.39 10.10
C LEU A 389 9.71 8.97 10.48
N ASP A 390 8.58 8.48 9.94
CA ASP A 390 8.16 7.07 10.07
C ASP A 390 8.06 6.55 11.53
N GLU A 391 7.47 7.32 12.44
CA GLU A 391 7.32 6.92 13.86
C GLU A 391 6.44 5.66 14.06
N THR A 392 6.81 4.80 15.01
CA THR A 392 6.06 3.59 15.43
C THR A 392 5.34 3.80 16.74
N TYR A 393 4.14 3.22 16.88
CA TYR A 393 3.39 3.15 18.13
C TYR A 393 2.73 1.78 18.31
N GLU A 394 2.71 1.26 19.53
CA GLU A 394 2.00 0.01 19.84
C GLU A 394 0.50 0.26 19.98
N VAL A 395 -0.31 -0.64 19.39
CA VAL A 395 -1.76 -0.66 19.53
C VAL A 395 -2.22 -2.07 19.86
N ASP A 396 -3.15 -2.19 20.80
CA ASP A 396 -3.87 -3.44 21.03
C ASP A 396 -4.91 -3.64 19.91
N GLU A 397 -4.73 -4.68 19.09
CA GLU A 397 -5.61 -5.03 17.98
C GLU A 397 -6.14 -6.45 18.13
N PHE A 398 -7.43 -6.68 17.86
CA PHE A 398 -8.01 -8.02 17.94
C PHE A 398 -7.62 -8.86 16.72
N VAL A 399 -7.27 -10.13 16.94
CA VAL A 399 -7.16 -11.10 15.85
C VAL A 399 -8.56 -11.35 15.30
N ALA A 400 -8.88 -10.71 14.18
CA ALA A 400 -10.21 -10.68 13.58
C ALA A 400 -10.11 -10.55 12.06
N THR A 401 -11.07 -11.14 11.35
CA THR A 401 -11.25 -10.92 9.92
C THR A 401 -11.96 -9.58 9.72
N LYS A 402 -11.47 -8.76 8.79
CA LYS A 402 -12.10 -7.47 8.46
C LYS A 402 -12.65 -7.49 7.04
N GLU A 403 -13.85 -6.96 6.86
CA GLU A 403 -14.59 -7.00 5.60
C GLU A 403 -15.38 -5.70 5.36
N PHE A 404 -15.75 -5.41 4.11
CA PHE A 404 -16.71 -4.35 3.80
C PHE A 404 -18.14 -4.80 3.97
N PHE A 405 -18.91 -3.97 4.66
CA PHE A 405 -20.34 -4.15 4.77
C PHE A 405 -21.08 -3.22 3.81
N PRO A 406 -22.28 -3.60 3.35
CA PRO A 406 -23.03 -2.78 2.42
C PRO A 406 -23.30 -1.38 2.97
N ASP A 407 -23.05 -0.38 2.12
CA ASP A 407 -23.26 1.06 2.41
C ASP A 407 -24.67 1.54 2.03
N SER A 408 -25.45 0.70 1.34
CA SER A 408 -26.80 1.04 0.87
C SER A 408 -27.89 0.20 1.54
N ILE A 409 -29.05 0.84 1.74
CA ILE A 409 -30.23 0.23 2.35
C ILE A 409 -30.68 -1.00 1.56
N ARG A 410 -30.74 -0.90 0.22
CA ARG A 410 -31.19 -2.01 -0.64
C ARG A 410 -30.26 -3.22 -0.58
N ARG A 411 -28.94 -3.01 -0.61
CA ARG A 411 -27.95 -4.10 -0.48
C ARG A 411 -28.03 -4.73 0.91
N SER A 412 -28.12 -3.92 1.97
CA SER A 412 -28.30 -4.40 3.35
C SER A 412 -29.56 -5.25 3.54
N ILE A 413 -30.71 -4.81 3.00
CA ILE A 413 -31.95 -5.60 3.06
C ILE A 413 -31.76 -6.94 2.35
N ARG A 414 -31.13 -6.97 1.18
CA ARG A 414 -30.87 -8.23 0.45
C ARG A 414 -29.98 -9.18 1.25
N GLN A 415 -28.88 -8.67 1.81
CA GLN A 415 -27.94 -9.46 2.61
C GLN A 415 -28.60 -10.00 3.88
N LYS A 416 -29.22 -9.14 4.71
CA LYS A 416 -29.92 -9.58 5.93
C LYS A 416 -31.12 -10.49 5.64
N THR A 417 -31.81 -10.32 4.51
CA THR A 417 -32.88 -11.25 4.07
C THR A 417 -32.31 -12.67 3.92
N ARG A 418 -31.14 -12.81 3.28
CA ARG A 418 -30.47 -14.10 3.08
C ARG A 418 -30.12 -14.73 4.43
N TRP A 419 -29.51 -13.97 5.34
CA TRP A 419 -29.18 -14.45 6.68
C TRP A 419 -30.41 -14.90 7.46
N ILE A 420 -31.47 -14.07 7.52
CA ILE A 420 -32.71 -14.42 8.23
C ILE A 420 -33.32 -15.68 7.61
N MET A 421 -33.40 -15.77 6.29
CA MET A 421 -33.97 -16.94 5.62
C MET A 421 -33.23 -18.22 5.98
N GLY A 422 -31.90 -18.19 5.94
CA GLY A 422 -31.10 -19.36 6.27
C GLY A 422 -31.07 -19.71 7.75
N ILE A 423 -30.64 -18.77 8.59
CA ILE A 423 -30.48 -18.97 10.04
C ILE A 423 -31.81 -19.33 10.70
N THR A 424 -32.93 -18.71 10.29
CA THR A 424 -34.22 -18.91 10.95
C THR A 424 -35.11 -19.91 10.20
N TYR A 425 -35.52 -19.62 8.97
CA TYR A 425 -36.54 -20.43 8.27
C TYR A 425 -36.00 -21.78 7.81
N GLN A 426 -34.82 -21.84 7.18
CA GLN A 426 -34.25 -23.08 6.66
C GLN A 426 -33.85 -24.04 7.79
N THR A 427 -33.31 -23.54 8.91
CA THR A 427 -32.95 -24.39 10.07
C THR A 427 -34.16 -24.83 10.90
N MET A 428 -35.23 -24.02 10.97
CA MET A 428 -36.42 -24.32 11.79
C MET A 428 -37.37 -25.29 11.08
N PHE A 429 -37.51 -25.18 9.76
CA PHE A 429 -38.51 -25.92 9.00
C PHE A 429 -37.89 -26.60 7.76
N PRO A 430 -37.35 -27.82 7.89
CA PRO A 430 -36.85 -28.59 6.75
C PRO A 430 -37.94 -28.78 5.69
N GLY A 431 -37.66 -28.32 4.47
CA GLY A 431 -38.46 -28.69 3.31
C GLY A 431 -38.22 -30.15 2.91
N ARG A 432 -39.31 -30.92 2.74
CA ARG A 432 -39.42 -32.33 2.27
C ARG A 432 -38.48 -33.38 2.91
N LYS A 433 -39.09 -34.51 3.29
CA LYS A 433 -38.48 -35.68 3.95
C LYS A 433 -37.54 -36.54 3.07
N ASP A 434 -37.19 -36.08 1.87
CA ASP A 434 -36.58 -36.92 0.84
C ASP A 434 -35.05 -36.73 0.76
N ASN A 435 -34.45 -35.94 1.66
CA ASN A 435 -33.05 -35.55 1.63
C ASN A 435 -32.28 -36.16 2.84
N PRO A 436 -31.17 -36.90 2.63
CA PRO A 436 -30.38 -37.53 3.72
C PRO A 436 -29.81 -36.54 4.75
N PHE A 437 -29.80 -35.24 4.46
CA PHE A 437 -29.38 -34.19 5.39
C PHE A 437 -30.44 -33.86 6.49
N VAL A 438 -31.68 -34.36 6.39
CA VAL A 438 -32.86 -33.91 7.19
C VAL A 438 -32.79 -34.19 8.70
N ASP A 439 -32.01 -35.16 9.15
CA ASP A 439 -31.99 -35.52 10.58
C ASP A 439 -30.98 -34.69 11.39
N PHE A 440 -30.01 -34.06 10.73
CA PHE A 440 -28.81 -33.53 11.39
C PHE A 440 -28.73 -31.99 11.43
N PHE A 441 -29.34 -31.31 10.45
CA PHE A 441 -29.25 -29.85 10.30
C PHE A 441 -30.45 -29.08 10.87
N TYR A 442 -31.44 -29.76 11.47
CA TYR A 442 -32.78 -29.19 11.60
C TYR A 442 -33.39 -29.24 13.00
N GLY A 443 -34.26 -28.25 13.26
CA GLY A 443 -35.21 -28.25 14.37
C GLY A 443 -34.69 -27.60 15.65
N TRP A 444 -35.12 -28.15 16.79
CA TRP A 444 -34.76 -27.72 18.14
C TRP A 444 -33.97 -28.83 18.85
N GLN A 445 -32.93 -29.32 18.19
CA GLN A 445 -32.07 -30.40 18.69
C GLN A 445 -30.94 -29.85 19.59
N GLY A 446 -30.29 -30.74 20.34
CA GLY A 446 -29.21 -30.42 21.26
C GLY A 446 -29.65 -30.17 22.72
N THR A 447 -28.71 -29.68 23.53
CA THR A 447 -28.92 -29.39 24.96
C THR A 447 -29.88 -28.21 25.17
N MET A 448 -30.34 -27.98 26.40
CA MET A 448 -31.16 -26.80 26.70
C MET A 448 -30.45 -25.48 26.38
N VAL A 449 -29.13 -25.43 26.55
CA VAL A 449 -28.32 -24.28 26.13
C VAL A 449 -28.36 -24.11 24.62
N THR A 450 -28.16 -25.19 23.84
CA THR A 450 -28.26 -25.12 22.37
C THR A 450 -29.64 -24.60 21.94
N LYS A 451 -30.72 -25.14 22.53
CA LYS A 451 -32.09 -24.68 22.25
C LYS A 451 -32.30 -23.21 22.60
N TYR A 452 -31.74 -22.74 23.71
CA TYR A 452 -31.76 -21.32 24.08
C TYR A 452 -31.04 -20.45 23.06
N THR A 453 -29.84 -20.84 22.60
CA THR A 453 -29.13 -20.09 21.57
C THR A 453 -29.89 -20.05 20.24
N LEU A 454 -30.53 -21.16 19.85
CA LEU A 454 -31.41 -21.20 18.68
C LEU A 454 -32.62 -20.26 18.85
N LEU A 455 -33.21 -20.21 20.05
CA LEU A 455 -34.31 -19.29 20.35
C LEU A 455 -33.89 -17.84 20.16
N ARG A 456 -32.70 -17.47 20.66
CA ARG A 456 -32.13 -16.12 20.47
C ARG A 456 -31.92 -15.80 18.99
N ASP A 457 -31.35 -16.72 18.22
CA ASP A 457 -31.13 -16.50 16.77
C ASP A 457 -32.46 -16.31 16.01
N ARG A 458 -33.52 -16.97 16.48
CA ARG A 458 -34.87 -16.96 15.87
C ARG A 458 -35.78 -15.84 16.40
N LYS A 459 -35.45 -15.17 17.51
CA LYS A 459 -36.30 -14.13 18.12
C LYS A 459 -36.52 -12.92 17.21
N SER A 460 -35.59 -12.69 16.28
CA SER A 460 -35.64 -11.63 15.27
C SER A 460 -36.92 -11.67 14.42
N LEU A 461 -37.51 -12.86 14.20
CA LEU A 461 -38.77 -13.04 13.49
C LEU A 461 -39.96 -12.36 14.18
N VAL A 462 -39.85 -12.07 15.48
CA VAL A 462 -40.90 -11.43 16.28
C VAL A 462 -40.48 -10.01 16.66
N THR A 463 -39.26 -9.85 17.19
CA THR A 463 -38.79 -8.54 17.69
C THR A 463 -38.72 -7.48 16.60
N ASN A 464 -38.42 -7.84 15.36
CA ASN A 464 -38.36 -6.87 14.27
C ASN A 464 -39.74 -6.27 13.93
N TYR A 465 -40.83 -7.01 14.11
CA TYR A 465 -42.20 -6.48 13.97
C TYR A 465 -42.59 -5.63 15.18
N ILE A 466 -42.21 -6.07 16.38
CA ILE A 466 -42.46 -5.32 17.63
C ILE A 466 -41.76 -3.95 17.61
N ASN A 467 -40.54 -3.87 17.07
CA ASN A 467 -39.83 -2.59 16.90
C ASN A 467 -40.62 -1.60 16.03
N ILE A 468 -41.16 -2.05 14.89
CA ILE A 468 -41.99 -1.20 14.02
C ILE A 468 -43.28 -0.80 14.71
N LEU A 469 -43.91 -1.73 15.44
CA LEU A 469 -45.11 -1.44 16.21
C LEU A 469 -44.85 -0.35 17.26
N GLY A 470 -43.71 -0.43 17.96
CA GLY A 470 -43.27 0.59 18.90
C GLY A 470 -43.09 1.95 18.23
N TYR A 471 -42.52 2.00 17.01
CA TYR A 471 -42.42 3.26 16.26
C TYR A 471 -43.77 3.82 15.84
N VAL A 472 -44.72 2.97 15.43
CA VAL A 472 -46.09 3.42 15.11
C VAL A 472 -46.75 4.07 16.33
N VAL A 473 -46.65 3.44 17.50
CA VAL A 473 -47.15 4.00 18.77
C VAL A 473 -46.41 5.28 19.14
N PHE A 474 -45.09 5.32 18.99
CA PHE A 474 -44.28 6.52 19.24
C PHE A 474 -44.69 7.70 18.36
N PHE A 475 -44.82 7.51 17.05
CA PHE A 475 -45.24 8.57 16.13
C PHE A 475 -46.66 9.04 16.40
N TYR A 476 -47.57 8.12 16.75
CA TYR A 476 -48.92 8.48 17.17
C TYR A 476 -48.92 9.37 18.42
N CYS A 477 -48.17 8.99 19.46
CA CYS A 477 -48.01 9.80 20.67
C CYS A 477 -47.36 11.16 20.33
N LEU A 478 -46.34 11.18 19.49
CA LEU A 478 -45.64 12.40 19.08
C LEU A 478 -46.56 13.37 18.35
N VAL A 479 -47.36 12.89 17.39
CA VAL A 479 -48.36 13.71 16.68
C VAL A 479 -49.37 14.29 17.67
N LYS A 480 -49.88 13.49 18.61
CA LYS A 480 -50.81 13.98 19.63
C LYS A 480 -50.18 15.03 20.54
N VAL A 481 -48.94 14.85 20.99
CA VAL A 481 -48.19 15.87 21.75
C VAL A 481 -48.05 17.16 20.94
N ILE A 482 -47.71 17.06 19.65
CA ILE A 482 -47.60 18.23 18.76
C ILE A 482 -48.96 18.91 18.61
N LEU A 483 -50.05 18.17 18.48
CA LEU A 483 -51.40 18.75 18.38
C LEU A 483 -51.85 19.43 19.68
N VAL A 484 -51.49 18.88 20.85
CA VAL A 484 -51.71 19.55 22.15
C VAL A 484 -51.01 20.91 22.14
N GLU A 485 -49.73 20.95 21.76
CA GLU A 485 -48.93 22.19 21.76
C GLU A 485 -49.33 23.19 20.66
N MET A 486 -49.78 22.73 19.49
CA MET A 486 -50.07 23.60 18.35
C MET A 486 -51.50 24.13 18.32
N ILE A 487 -52.48 23.34 18.76
CA ILE A 487 -53.91 23.66 18.61
C ILE A 487 -54.73 23.40 19.89
N ASP A 488 -54.07 23.25 21.04
CA ASP A 488 -54.71 23.00 22.35
C ASP A 488 -55.65 21.78 22.35
N TYR A 489 -55.25 20.72 21.64
CA TYR A 489 -56.01 19.48 21.53
C TYR A 489 -56.07 18.76 22.88
N ASP A 490 -57.27 18.39 23.35
CA ASP A 490 -57.45 17.65 24.62
C ASP A 490 -56.99 16.20 24.52
N TRP A 491 -55.71 15.98 24.82
CA TRP A 491 -55.10 14.65 24.93
C TRP A 491 -54.03 14.63 26.01
N SER A 492 -53.95 13.51 26.73
CA SER A 492 -52.90 13.28 27.70
C SER A 492 -52.23 11.93 27.47
N PHE A 493 -50.92 11.89 27.70
CA PHE A 493 -50.13 10.66 27.64
C PHE A 493 -50.68 9.57 28.59
N ALA A 494 -51.33 10.00 29.68
CA ALA A 494 -52.02 9.16 30.64
C ALA A 494 -53.18 8.32 30.05
N ARG A 495 -53.73 8.70 28.88
CA ARG A 495 -54.77 7.90 28.21
C ARG A 495 -54.24 6.59 27.65
N ILE A 496 -53.00 6.57 27.17
CA ILE A 496 -52.35 5.38 26.59
C ILE A 496 -51.53 4.66 27.66
N PHE A 497 -50.84 5.43 28.49
CA PHE A 497 -50.00 4.92 29.57
C PHE A 497 -50.47 5.52 30.89
N PRO A 498 -51.52 4.98 31.52
CA PRO A 498 -52.02 5.51 32.79
C PRO A 498 -50.92 5.51 33.85
N PRO A 499 -50.66 6.65 34.53
CA PRO A 499 -49.63 6.72 35.56
C PRO A 499 -49.83 5.66 36.63
N SER A 500 -48.74 5.06 37.09
CA SER A 500 -48.75 4.00 38.12
C SER A 500 -49.44 2.69 37.72
N SER A 501 -49.90 2.53 36.46
CA SER A 501 -50.36 1.24 35.95
C SER A 501 -49.21 0.25 35.74
N TYR A 502 -49.53 -1.03 35.58
CA TYR A 502 -48.51 -2.05 35.24
C TYR A 502 -47.75 -1.72 33.95
N ILE A 503 -48.45 -1.23 32.92
CA ILE A 503 -47.82 -0.85 31.64
C ILE A 503 -46.89 0.36 31.83
N TRP A 504 -47.24 1.31 32.70
CA TRP A 504 -46.38 2.44 33.05
C TRP A 504 -45.04 1.99 33.66
N TRP A 505 -45.10 1.08 34.63
CA TRP A 505 -43.90 0.53 35.25
C TRP A 505 -43.08 -0.32 34.29
N LEU A 506 -43.72 -1.10 33.43
CA LEU A 506 -43.03 -1.87 32.37
C LEU A 506 -42.35 -0.94 31.35
N LEU A 507 -43.00 0.16 30.97
CA LEU A 507 -42.42 1.17 30.08
C LEU A 507 -41.17 1.81 30.72
N LEU A 508 -41.26 2.20 32.00
CA LEU A 508 -40.12 2.74 32.74
C LEU A 508 -38.97 1.73 32.84
N PHE A 509 -39.29 0.47 33.13
CA PHE A 509 -38.30 -0.61 33.18
C PHE A 509 -37.62 -0.84 31.82
N ASN A 510 -38.41 -0.86 30.73
CA ASN A 510 -37.87 -0.94 29.37
C ASN A 510 -36.97 0.25 29.03
N ALA A 511 -37.29 1.44 29.52
CA ALA A 511 -36.42 2.62 29.35
C ALA A 511 -35.08 2.43 30.08
N VAL A 512 -35.08 1.87 31.29
CA VAL A 512 -33.84 1.52 32.01
C VAL A 512 -33.02 0.48 31.24
N LEU A 513 -33.65 -0.58 30.74
CA LEU A 513 -32.98 -1.58 29.92
C LEU A 513 -32.40 -1.00 28.63
N MET A 514 -33.11 -0.05 28.00
CA MET A 514 -32.62 0.61 26.80
C MET A 514 -31.35 1.44 27.09
N VAL A 515 -31.32 2.16 28.21
CA VAL A 515 -30.12 2.91 28.64
C VAL A 515 -28.96 1.97 28.91
N GLU A 516 -29.20 0.86 29.60
CA GLU A 516 -28.19 -0.16 29.86
C GLU A 516 -27.59 -0.68 28.55
N ARG A 517 -28.42 -1.07 27.57
CA ARG A 517 -27.96 -1.54 26.25
C ARG A 517 -27.13 -0.50 25.51
N PHE A 518 -27.51 0.77 25.59
CA PHE A 518 -26.74 1.85 24.98
C PHE A 518 -25.36 2.01 25.60
N LEU A 519 -25.24 1.85 26.92
CA LEU A 519 -23.95 1.90 27.61
C LEU A 519 -23.07 0.71 27.22
N GLN A 520 -23.63 -0.50 27.13
CA GLN A 520 -22.91 -1.70 26.69
C GLN A 520 -22.41 -1.55 25.25
N ARG A 521 -23.27 -1.12 24.33
CA ARG A 521 -22.90 -0.89 22.93
C ARG A 521 -21.85 0.21 22.79
N PHE A 522 -21.99 1.31 23.54
CA PHE A 522 -20.98 2.36 23.58
C PHE A 522 -19.61 1.82 24.02
N HIS A 523 -19.58 0.98 25.06
CA HIS A 523 -18.36 0.34 25.53
C HIS A 523 -17.75 -0.59 24.48
N ALA A 524 -18.56 -1.42 23.82
CA ALA A 524 -18.12 -2.32 22.76
C ALA A 524 -17.53 -1.57 21.54
N VAL A 525 -18.22 -0.54 21.06
CA VAL A 525 -17.74 0.31 19.94
C VAL A 525 -16.45 1.01 20.33
N ARG A 526 -16.33 1.52 21.57
CA ARG A 526 -15.09 2.12 22.07
C ARG A 526 -13.93 1.13 22.08
N LYS A 527 -14.18 -0.14 22.43
CA LYS A 527 -13.17 -1.19 22.52
C LYS A 527 -12.60 -1.58 21.15
N ILE A 528 -13.42 -1.58 20.10
CA ILE A 528 -13.00 -1.98 18.74
C ILE A 528 -12.54 -0.78 17.90
N TYR A 529 -13.30 0.30 17.88
CA TYR A 529 -13.13 1.44 16.97
C TYR A 529 -12.69 2.73 17.66
N GLY A 530 -12.44 2.68 18.97
CA GLY A 530 -11.93 3.81 19.75
C GLY A 530 -12.98 4.85 20.15
N LEU A 531 -12.52 5.88 20.88
CA LEU A 531 -13.41 6.87 21.52
C LEU A 531 -14.18 7.71 20.49
N LYS A 532 -13.56 8.08 19.37
CA LYS A 532 -14.20 8.91 18.34
C LYS A 532 -15.48 8.24 17.83
N GLN A 533 -15.40 6.98 17.40
CA GLN A 533 -16.54 6.23 16.88
C GLN A 533 -17.63 5.99 17.93
N SER A 534 -17.27 5.80 19.21
CA SER A 534 -18.26 5.68 20.29
C SER A 534 -19.06 6.96 20.54
N VAL A 535 -18.44 8.14 20.36
CA VAL A 535 -19.17 9.43 20.43
C VAL A 535 -20.09 9.59 19.22
N TYR A 536 -19.63 9.21 18.03
CA TYR A 536 -20.51 9.19 16.84
C TYR A 536 -21.69 8.24 17.02
N PHE A 537 -21.48 7.07 17.63
CA PHE A 537 -22.55 6.16 18.06
C PHE A 537 -23.58 6.86 18.93
N LEU A 538 -23.13 7.56 19.97
CA LEU A 538 -24.03 8.29 20.86
C LEU A 538 -24.83 9.34 20.08
N LEU A 539 -24.18 10.12 19.23
CA LEU A 539 -24.84 11.17 18.45
C LEU A 539 -25.87 10.59 17.46
N ARG A 540 -25.53 9.56 16.68
CA ARG A 540 -26.47 8.93 15.72
C ARG A 540 -27.65 8.24 16.41
N THR A 541 -27.44 7.78 17.63
CA THR A 541 -28.48 7.12 18.45
C THR A 541 -29.38 8.16 19.14
N VAL A 542 -28.81 9.21 19.73
CA VAL A 542 -29.56 10.29 20.40
C VAL A 542 -30.42 11.08 19.41
N PHE A 543 -29.95 11.28 18.17
CA PHE A 543 -30.75 11.88 17.11
C PHE A 543 -31.64 10.86 16.36
N VAL A 544 -31.82 9.65 16.89
CA VAL A 544 -32.82 8.61 16.51
C VAL A 544 -32.68 8.03 15.08
N ILE A 545 -31.92 8.65 14.18
CA ILE A 545 -31.82 8.25 12.77
C ILE A 545 -31.13 6.89 12.60
N GLY A 546 -30.05 6.62 13.35
CA GLY A 546 -29.34 5.34 13.24
C GLY A 546 -30.18 4.15 13.69
N LEU A 547 -30.90 4.30 14.80
CA LEU A 547 -31.74 3.25 15.40
C LEU A 547 -32.98 2.96 14.56
N ILE A 548 -33.67 4.00 14.06
CA ILE A 548 -34.81 3.83 13.14
C ILE A 548 -34.35 3.13 11.87
N LEU A 549 -33.23 3.57 11.28
CA LEU A 549 -32.71 3.01 10.05
C LEU A 549 -32.35 1.53 10.19
N GLY A 550 -31.57 1.16 11.22
CA GLY A 550 -31.19 -0.24 11.48
C GLY A 550 -32.40 -1.14 11.69
N ASN A 551 -33.35 -0.72 12.53
CA ASN A 551 -34.58 -1.47 12.79
C ASN A 551 -35.47 -1.57 11.54
N PHE A 552 -35.53 -0.53 10.71
CA PHE A 552 -36.24 -0.56 9.44
C PHE A 552 -35.62 -1.55 8.45
N ILE A 553 -34.28 -1.58 8.33
CA ILE A 553 -33.56 -2.55 7.51
C ILE A 553 -33.86 -3.98 7.99
N ASN A 554 -33.76 -4.23 9.31
CA ASN A 554 -34.05 -5.54 9.91
C ASN A 554 -35.50 -5.98 9.67
N PHE A 555 -36.47 -5.06 9.79
CA PHE A 555 -37.87 -5.33 9.47
C PHE A 555 -38.09 -5.68 8.00
N MET A 556 -37.58 -4.85 7.07
CA MET A 556 -37.75 -5.09 5.64
C MET A 556 -37.08 -6.39 5.20
N ALA A 557 -35.93 -6.73 5.79
CA ALA A 557 -35.26 -8.01 5.58
C ALA A 557 -36.10 -9.20 6.10
N THR A 558 -36.67 -9.08 7.30
CA THR A 558 -37.54 -10.11 7.90
C THR A 558 -38.80 -10.32 7.06
N LEU A 559 -39.47 -9.23 6.65
CA LEU A 559 -40.63 -9.28 5.78
C LEU A 559 -40.29 -9.91 4.42
N GLY A 560 -39.13 -9.54 3.86
CA GLY A 560 -38.61 -10.12 2.62
C GLY A 560 -38.33 -11.63 2.74
N ALA A 561 -37.77 -12.08 3.85
CA ALA A 561 -37.51 -13.50 4.11
C ALA A 561 -38.82 -14.28 4.28
N THR A 562 -39.72 -13.76 5.12
CA THR A 562 -41.06 -14.30 5.39
C THR A 562 -41.84 -14.49 4.09
N ARG A 563 -41.96 -13.44 3.26
CA ARG A 563 -42.70 -13.50 1.99
C ARG A 563 -42.15 -14.56 1.04
N ARG A 564 -40.82 -14.68 0.93
CA ARG A 564 -40.17 -15.67 0.06
C ARG A 564 -40.39 -17.09 0.57
N TYR A 565 -40.24 -17.32 1.88
CA TYR A 565 -40.46 -18.63 2.48
C TYR A 565 -41.92 -19.10 2.31
N PHE A 566 -42.89 -18.26 2.66
CA PHE A 566 -44.31 -18.60 2.48
C PHE A 566 -44.72 -18.70 1.01
N GLY A 567 -44.17 -17.86 0.13
CA GLY A 567 -44.36 -17.98 -1.32
C GLY A 567 -43.85 -19.32 -1.85
N TRP A 568 -42.67 -19.76 -1.40
CA TRP A 568 -42.14 -21.09 -1.69
C TRP A 568 -43.06 -22.21 -1.16
N LEU A 569 -43.53 -22.12 0.10
CA LEU A 569 -44.44 -23.10 0.70
C LEU A 569 -45.79 -23.21 -0.05
N LEU A 570 -46.33 -22.08 -0.51
CA LEU A 570 -47.59 -22.02 -1.27
C LEU A 570 -47.42 -22.58 -2.69
N SER A 571 -46.32 -22.24 -3.37
CA SER A 571 -46.01 -22.74 -4.72
C SER A 571 -45.78 -24.26 -4.76
N SER A 572 -45.20 -24.82 -3.70
CA SER A 572 -44.88 -26.25 -3.59
C SER A 572 -46.08 -27.14 -3.21
N LYS A 573 -47.19 -26.55 -2.77
CA LYS A 573 -48.47 -27.25 -2.49
C LYS A 573 -49.50 -27.19 -3.63
N PHE A 574 -49.34 -26.33 -4.66
CA PHE A 574 -50.43 -26.00 -5.59
C PHE A 574 -50.25 -26.31 -7.09
N LEU A 575 -49.26 -27.11 -7.52
CA LEU A 575 -49.17 -27.56 -8.91
C LEU A 575 -49.07 -29.08 -9.02
N PRO A 576 -50.17 -29.80 -9.33
CA PRO A 576 -50.09 -31.19 -9.75
C PRO A 576 -49.44 -31.24 -11.14
N ALA A 577 -48.39 -32.05 -11.26
CA ALA A 577 -47.67 -32.27 -12.51
C ALA A 577 -48.59 -32.91 -13.56
N LYS A 578 -48.96 -32.17 -14.61
CA LYS A 578 -49.52 -32.76 -15.83
C LYS A 578 -48.36 -33.22 -16.74
N LYS A 579 -48.33 -34.52 -16.98
CA LYS A 579 -47.59 -35.21 -18.04
C LYS A 579 -48.05 -34.71 -19.41
N THR A 580 -47.12 -34.33 -20.27
CA THR A 580 -47.15 -34.69 -21.69
C THR A 580 -45.75 -34.56 -22.28
N ALA A 581 -45.33 -35.65 -22.93
CA ALA A 581 -44.07 -35.81 -23.61
C ALA A 581 -44.17 -35.39 -25.08
N GLN A 582 -43.01 -35.08 -25.67
CA GLN A 582 -42.61 -35.42 -27.04
C GLN A 582 -43.27 -34.66 -28.21
N LYS A 583 -42.50 -33.75 -28.85
CA LYS A 583 -42.22 -33.77 -30.30
C LYS A 583 -41.23 -32.68 -30.76
N ASP A 584 -40.37 -33.14 -31.67
CA ASP A 584 -39.72 -32.46 -32.78
C ASP A 584 -38.49 -31.56 -32.55
N ALA A 585 -37.37 -32.12 -33.02
CA ALA A 585 -36.17 -31.41 -33.46
C ALA A 585 -36.34 -31.05 -34.94
N THR A 586 -36.02 -29.80 -35.32
CA THR A 586 -35.30 -29.38 -36.53
C THR A 586 -35.18 -27.85 -36.59
N ALA A 587 -34.19 -27.38 -37.34
CA ALA A 587 -33.90 -26.02 -37.80
C ALA A 587 -32.85 -25.20 -37.00
N THR A 588 -31.70 -25.09 -37.66
CA THR A 588 -30.63 -24.09 -37.55
C THR A 588 -31.14 -22.67 -37.81
N ASP A 589 -30.65 -21.68 -37.05
CA ASP A 589 -30.13 -20.41 -37.60
C ASP A 589 -29.44 -19.56 -36.53
N ALA A 590 -28.39 -18.85 -36.96
CA ALA A 590 -27.55 -17.98 -36.15
C ALA A 590 -28.13 -16.56 -36.04
N ALA A 591 -28.24 -16.02 -34.81
CA ALA A 591 -28.30 -14.57 -34.55
C ALA A 591 -28.00 -14.24 -33.07
N GLN A 592 -27.52 -13.01 -32.86
CA GLN A 592 -26.89 -12.39 -31.68
C GLN A 592 -27.69 -12.38 -30.34
N PRO A 593 -27.01 -12.11 -29.20
CA PRO A 593 -27.57 -12.32 -27.87
C PRO A 593 -28.40 -11.11 -27.39
N GLY A 594 -29.69 -11.32 -27.20
CA GLY A 594 -30.59 -10.35 -26.58
C GLY A 594 -32.00 -10.90 -26.35
N SER A 595 -32.42 -10.90 -25.08
CA SER A 595 -33.79 -11.11 -24.58
C SER A 595 -34.37 -12.55 -24.48
N ALA A 596 -34.24 -13.09 -23.27
CA ALA A 596 -35.21 -13.85 -22.45
C ALA A 596 -36.20 -14.88 -23.06
N ALA A 597 -36.15 -16.13 -22.55
CA ALA A 597 -37.30 -16.90 -22.05
C ALA A 597 -36.82 -18.21 -21.37
N HIS A 598 -37.00 -18.39 -20.05
CA HIS A 598 -38.11 -19.16 -19.47
C HIS A 598 -38.15 -20.67 -19.83
N GLU A 599 -37.08 -21.40 -19.52
CA GLU A 599 -37.23 -22.83 -19.17
C GLU A 599 -37.68 -22.96 -17.70
N LYS A 600 -38.84 -23.58 -17.48
CA LYS A 600 -39.36 -23.97 -16.16
C LYS A 600 -38.45 -25.03 -15.52
N LYS A 601 -37.30 -24.60 -14.99
CA LYS A 601 -36.52 -25.36 -14.00
C LYS A 601 -37.16 -25.14 -12.63
N LYS A 602 -37.45 -26.24 -11.92
CA LYS A 602 -37.87 -26.24 -10.51
C LYS A 602 -37.02 -25.22 -9.73
N SER A 603 -37.68 -24.31 -9.03
CA SER A 603 -37.11 -23.15 -8.36
C SER A 603 -36.04 -23.54 -7.32
N ARG A 604 -34.79 -23.68 -7.75
CA ARG A 604 -33.62 -23.56 -6.86
C ARG A 604 -33.38 -22.06 -6.63
N LEU A 605 -33.19 -21.65 -5.38
CA LEU A 605 -32.81 -20.28 -5.06
C LEU A 605 -31.41 -20.02 -5.64
N VAL A 606 -31.36 -19.21 -6.70
CA VAL A 606 -30.12 -18.89 -7.42
C VAL A 606 -29.28 -17.92 -6.57
N TRP A 607 -28.00 -18.23 -6.47
CA TRP A 607 -26.99 -17.41 -5.83
C TRP A 607 -26.81 -16.08 -6.56
N GLY A 608 -26.96 -14.96 -5.86
CA GLY A 608 -26.43 -13.66 -6.29
C GLY A 608 -25.65 -13.04 -5.14
N LYS A 609 -24.32 -13.02 -5.22
CA LYS A 609 -23.49 -12.15 -4.36
C LYS A 609 -23.86 -10.69 -4.67
N THR A 610 -23.86 -9.85 -3.65
CA THR A 610 -24.10 -8.41 -3.78
C THR A 610 -22.82 -7.72 -4.23
N GLU A 611 -22.89 -6.82 -5.21
CA GLU A 611 -21.79 -5.92 -5.61
C GLU A 611 -21.05 -5.33 -4.39
N HIS A 612 -19.74 -5.58 -4.32
CA HIS A 612 -18.87 -5.20 -3.21
C HIS A 612 -18.27 -3.80 -3.42
N ALA A 613 -18.00 -3.09 -2.32
CA ALA A 613 -17.19 -1.87 -2.31
C ALA A 613 -15.77 -2.25 -1.86
N TYR A 614 -14.75 -1.63 -2.44
CA TYR A 614 -13.34 -2.02 -2.24
C TYR A 614 -12.55 -0.98 -1.44
N LEU A 615 -11.49 -1.42 -0.77
CA LEU A 615 -10.52 -0.53 -0.11
C LEU A 615 -9.88 0.35 -1.20
N SER A 616 -9.78 1.65 -0.96
CA SER A 616 -8.91 2.52 -1.77
C SER A 616 -7.44 2.16 -1.51
N GLU A 617 -6.54 2.47 -2.45
CA GLU A 617 -5.11 2.24 -2.26
C GLU A 617 -4.59 2.88 -0.97
N ASP A 618 -5.11 4.06 -0.59
CA ASP A 618 -4.73 4.77 0.63
C ASP A 618 -5.19 4.07 1.92
N GLN A 619 -6.40 3.50 1.95
CA GLN A 619 -6.87 2.70 3.09
C GLN A 619 -6.11 1.35 3.19
N MET A 620 -5.59 0.84 2.08
CA MET A 620 -4.71 -0.34 2.10
C MET A 620 -3.33 -0.04 2.69
N ARG A 621 -2.79 1.19 2.55
CA ARG A 621 -1.48 1.58 3.09
C ARG A 621 -1.36 1.43 4.61
N GLU A 622 -2.45 1.51 5.36
CA GLU A 622 -2.46 1.32 6.82
C GLU A 622 -2.10 -0.12 7.24
N TYR A 623 -2.32 -1.10 6.34
CA TYR A 623 -2.05 -2.53 6.55
C TYR A 623 -0.93 -3.07 5.64
N VAL A 624 -0.26 -2.20 4.87
CA VAL A 624 0.94 -2.57 4.11
C VAL A 624 2.09 -2.78 5.08
N ASN A 625 2.68 -3.98 5.05
CA ASN A 625 3.88 -4.27 5.82
C ASN A 625 4.99 -3.31 5.42
N ARG A 626 5.43 -2.45 6.35
CA ARG A 626 6.61 -1.60 6.14
C ARG A 626 7.84 -2.47 5.89
N LEU A 627 8.80 -1.91 5.15
CA LEU A 627 10.04 -2.56 4.70
C LEU A 627 10.70 -3.45 5.75
N GLY A 628 10.80 -3.00 7.00
CA GLY A 628 11.41 -3.77 8.09
C GLY A 628 10.68 -5.08 8.42
N ALA A 629 9.35 -5.06 8.48
CA ALA A 629 8.54 -6.26 8.72
C ALA A 629 8.61 -7.22 7.52
N LEU A 630 8.58 -6.69 6.29
CA LEU A 630 8.79 -7.49 5.08
C LEU A 630 10.18 -8.13 5.04
N ALA A 631 11.22 -7.41 5.48
CA ALA A 631 12.59 -7.91 5.52
C ALA A 631 12.77 -9.05 6.53
N VAL A 632 12.19 -8.93 7.74
CA VAL A 632 12.20 -10.01 8.74
C VAL A 632 11.38 -11.21 8.27
N ARG A 633 10.21 -10.97 7.69
CA ARG A 633 9.31 -12.01 7.15
C ARG A 633 9.97 -12.81 6.03
N ASN A 634 10.62 -12.14 5.09
CA ASN A 634 11.38 -12.80 4.02
C ASN A 634 12.70 -13.43 4.54
N ARG A 635 12.95 -13.34 5.85
CA ARG A 635 14.15 -13.82 6.56
C ARG A 635 15.44 -13.25 5.94
N LEU A 636 15.35 -12.02 5.43
CA LEU A 636 16.52 -11.20 5.06
C LEU A 636 17.11 -10.56 6.32
N LEU A 637 16.27 -10.31 7.33
CA LEU A 637 16.68 -9.82 8.64
C LEU A 637 16.22 -10.78 9.74
N LYS A 638 16.99 -10.85 10.82
CA LYS A 638 16.49 -11.37 12.10
C LYS A 638 15.73 -10.27 12.86
N PRO A 639 14.77 -10.62 13.73
CA PRO A 639 14.05 -9.64 14.55
C PRO A 639 14.97 -8.72 15.36
N GLU A 640 16.09 -9.25 15.85
CA GLU A 640 17.08 -8.49 16.62
C GLU A 640 17.79 -7.45 15.76
N GLN A 641 18.12 -7.80 14.51
CA GLN A 641 18.78 -6.89 13.55
C GLN A 641 17.84 -5.76 13.10
N LEU A 642 16.54 -6.04 12.96
CA LEU A 642 15.55 -4.99 12.70
C LEU A 642 15.45 -4.04 13.89
N THR A 643 15.48 -4.55 15.11
CA THR A 643 15.41 -3.74 16.33
C THR A 643 16.61 -2.79 16.40
N GLU A 644 17.81 -3.30 16.16
CA GLU A 644 19.04 -2.51 16.07
C GLU A 644 18.97 -1.45 14.96
N ALA A 645 18.50 -1.82 13.76
CA ALA A 645 18.33 -0.89 12.66
C ALA A 645 17.33 0.23 12.98
N LEU A 646 16.25 -0.05 13.71
CA LEU A 646 15.28 0.94 14.16
C LEU A 646 15.87 1.89 15.22
N GLU A 647 16.76 1.41 16.09
CA GLU A 647 17.49 2.25 17.04
C GLU A 647 18.45 3.20 16.34
N VAL A 648 19.23 2.70 15.37
CA VAL A 648 20.12 3.52 14.54
C VAL A 648 19.31 4.53 13.72
N GLN A 649 18.16 4.13 13.18
CA GLN A 649 17.24 5.02 12.48
C GLN A 649 16.77 6.18 13.36
N ARG A 650 16.38 5.88 14.61
CA ARG A 650 15.94 6.90 15.58
C ARG A 650 17.07 7.85 15.97
N ARG A 651 18.29 7.33 16.16
CA ARG A 651 19.47 8.10 16.52
C ARG A 651 19.92 9.02 15.38
N ASP A 652 20.00 8.49 14.16
CA ASP A 652 20.64 9.14 13.02
C ASP A 652 19.64 9.87 12.10
N ARG A 653 18.32 9.71 12.35
CA ARG A 653 17.20 10.29 11.58
C ARG A 653 17.27 10.02 10.07
N LYS A 654 17.69 8.81 9.68
CA LYS A 654 17.75 8.35 8.28
C LYS A 654 16.55 7.46 7.92
N LYS A 655 16.39 7.13 6.64
CA LYS A 655 15.36 6.15 6.20
C LYS A 655 15.79 4.73 6.59
N LEU A 656 14.86 3.88 7.03
CA LEU A 656 15.15 2.51 7.44
C LEU A 656 15.86 1.70 6.34
N GLY A 657 15.47 1.89 5.08
CA GLY A 657 16.13 1.24 3.93
C GLY A 657 17.60 1.57 3.79
N GLU A 658 17.97 2.85 3.97
CA GLU A 658 19.36 3.30 3.95
C GLU A 658 20.14 2.76 5.14
N VAL A 659 19.52 2.72 6.32
CA VAL A 659 20.14 2.16 7.53
C VAL A 659 20.44 0.66 7.34
N LEU A 660 19.49 -0.10 6.83
CA LEU A 660 19.66 -1.54 6.58
C LEU A 660 20.75 -1.82 5.53
N LYS A 661 20.85 -0.99 4.49
CA LYS A 661 21.92 -1.07 3.49
C LYS A 661 23.29 -0.70 4.06
N ASN A 662 23.37 0.38 4.83
CA ASN A 662 24.62 0.82 5.46
C ASN A 662 25.13 -0.18 6.50
N MET A 663 24.23 -0.89 7.18
CA MET A 663 24.58 -1.99 8.09
C MET A 663 25.00 -3.28 7.35
N GLY A 664 24.89 -3.32 6.01
CA GLY A 664 25.25 -4.47 5.19
C GLY A 664 24.32 -5.67 5.36
N VAL A 665 23.14 -5.49 5.94
CA VAL A 665 22.21 -6.60 6.23
C VAL A 665 21.25 -6.88 5.07
N ILE A 666 21.07 -5.91 4.17
CA ILE A 666 20.33 -6.09 2.92
C ILE A 666 21.12 -5.49 1.75
N ASP A 667 21.20 -6.23 0.65
CA ASP A 667 21.78 -5.73 -0.60
C ASP A 667 20.75 -4.92 -1.40
N ASP A 668 21.21 -4.18 -2.41
CA ASP A 668 20.33 -3.36 -3.25
C ASP A 668 19.26 -4.23 -3.92
N ALA A 669 19.64 -5.42 -4.40
CA ALA A 669 18.78 -6.42 -5.04
C ALA A 669 17.57 -6.80 -4.18
N SER A 670 17.84 -7.27 -2.97
CA SER A 670 16.81 -7.66 -2.02
C SER A 670 16.00 -6.46 -1.55
N PHE A 671 16.62 -5.28 -1.39
CA PHE A 671 15.91 -4.07 -1.00
C PHE A 671 14.84 -3.64 -2.01
N SER A 672 15.15 -3.58 -3.31
CA SER A 672 14.13 -3.15 -4.29
C SER A 672 13.04 -4.19 -4.46
N LEU A 673 13.32 -5.47 -4.30
CA LEU A 673 12.28 -6.49 -4.26
C LEU A 673 11.33 -6.24 -3.08
N LEU A 674 11.86 -6.00 -1.88
CA LEU A 674 11.06 -5.66 -0.71
C LEU A 674 10.28 -4.36 -0.89
N TYR A 675 10.89 -3.36 -1.52
CA TYR A 675 10.28 -2.05 -1.76
C TYR A 675 9.17 -2.15 -2.81
N ALA A 676 9.38 -2.90 -3.90
CA ALA A 676 8.35 -3.19 -4.88
C ALA A 676 7.19 -3.98 -4.27
N GLN A 677 7.49 -4.96 -3.42
CA GLN A 677 6.50 -5.72 -2.64
C GLN A 677 5.70 -4.81 -1.69
N GLN A 678 6.38 -3.86 -1.02
CA GLN A 678 5.72 -2.85 -0.17
C GLN A 678 4.76 -1.98 -0.99
N LEU A 679 5.16 -1.60 -2.21
CA LEU A 679 4.37 -0.76 -3.10
C LEU A 679 3.32 -1.55 -3.90
N SER A 680 3.27 -2.88 -3.76
CA SER A 680 2.45 -3.77 -4.60
C SER A 680 2.69 -3.58 -6.11
N MET A 681 3.92 -3.18 -6.47
CA MET A 681 4.36 -2.97 -7.85
C MET A 681 5.27 -4.13 -8.31
N PRO A 682 5.26 -4.47 -9.60
CA PRO A 682 6.25 -5.39 -10.16
C PRO A 682 7.66 -4.81 -10.10
N SER A 683 8.65 -5.62 -9.69
CA SER A 683 10.07 -5.29 -9.82
C SER A 683 10.64 -5.84 -11.13
N HIS A 684 11.54 -5.12 -11.77
CA HIS A 684 12.24 -5.59 -12.97
C HIS A 684 13.72 -5.18 -12.93
N GLU A 685 14.61 -6.13 -13.18
CA GLU A 685 16.03 -5.86 -13.41
C GLU A 685 16.22 -5.36 -14.84
N ILE A 686 17.05 -4.33 -15.05
CA ILE A 686 17.21 -3.73 -16.38
C ILE A 686 18.41 -4.35 -17.09
N ASP A 687 18.18 -5.10 -18.17
CA ASP A 687 19.27 -5.38 -19.12
C ASP A 687 19.39 -4.26 -20.16
N SER A 688 20.28 -3.30 -19.87
CA SER A 688 20.61 -2.19 -20.78
C SER A 688 21.02 -2.62 -22.20
N LEU A 689 21.47 -3.86 -22.41
CA LEU A 689 21.85 -4.38 -23.72
C LEU A 689 20.63 -4.75 -24.56
N GLU A 690 19.55 -5.21 -23.94
CA GLU A 690 18.33 -5.70 -24.62
C GLU A 690 17.29 -4.61 -24.91
N ILE A 691 17.48 -3.38 -24.41
CA ILE A 691 16.56 -2.28 -24.70
C ILE A 691 16.63 -1.92 -26.19
N ASP A 692 15.49 -2.10 -26.86
CA ASP A 692 15.30 -1.78 -28.28
C ASP A 692 15.40 -0.27 -28.52
N THR A 693 16.21 0.11 -29.51
CA THR A 693 16.38 1.48 -29.98
C THR A 693 15.07 2.17 -30.36
N ALA A 694 14.08 1.42 -30.87
CA ALA A 694 12.76 1.98 -31.19
C ALA A 694 12.01 2.50 -29.95
N LEU A 695 12.27 1.93 -28.77
CA LEU A 695 11.66 2.38 -27.51
C LEU A 695 12.29 3.68 -26.99
N LEU A 696 13.58 3.88 -27.29
CA LEU A 696 14.33 5.09 -26.93
C LEU A 696 13.92 6.31 -27.76
N GLU A 697 13.33 6.10 -28.94
CA GLU A 697 12.72 7.18 -29.72
C GLU A 697 11.35 7.59 -29.17
N ILE A 698 10.61 6.65 -28.57
CA ILE A 698 9.28 6.90 -27.97
C ILE A 698 9.41 7.70 -26.66
N ILE A 699 10.38 7.35 -25.82
CA ILE A 699 10.75 8.13 -24.63
C ILE A 699 12.10 8.77 -24.91
N PRO A 700 12.16 10.03 -25.37
CA PRO A 700 13.43 10.73 -25.52
C PRO A 700 14.14 10.93 -24.17
N GLU A 701 15.46 11.15 -24.24
CA GLU A 701 16.33 11.13 -23.05
C GLU A 701 16.00 12.23 -22.04
N ASP A 702 15.49 13.38 -22.50
CA ASP A 702 15.02 14.47 -21.65
C ASP A 702 13.88 14.03 -20.74
N LEU A 703 12.90 13.31 -21.28
CA LEU A 703 11.81 12.71 -20.51
C LEU A 703 12.30 11.62 -19.55
N ALA A 704 13.26 10.79 -20.00
CA ALA A 704 13.86 9.76 -19.17
C ALA A 704 14.63 10.34 -17.96
N ILE A 705 15.24 11.51 -18.12
CA ILE A 705 15.91 12.25 -17.03
C ILE A 705 14.87 12.93 -16.13
N GLU A 706 13.93 13.68 -16.71
CA GLU A 706 12.90 14.45 -15.98
C GLU A 706 12.10 13.54 -15.03
N TYR A 707 11.62 12.40 -15.53
CA TYR A 707 10.79 11.47 -14.76
C TYR A 707 11.57 10.30 -14.15
N ARG A 708 12.91 10.34 -14.22
CA ARG A 708 13.80 9.29 -13.70
C ARG A 708 13.33 7.89 -14.10
N MET A 709 13.35 7.63 -15.41
CA MET A 709 12.77 6.41 -15.97
C MET A 709 13.56 5.83 -17.14
N VAL A 710 13.35 4.55 -17.46
CA VAL A 710 13.93 3.87 -18.62
C VAL A 710 12.87 2.98 -19.28
N PRO A 711 12.63 3.07 -20.61
CA PRO A 711 11.72 2.16 -21.29
C PRO A 711 12.32 0.75 -21.36
N LEU A 712 11.50 -0.27 -21.11
CA LEU A 712 11.93 -1.68 -21.13
C LEU A 712 11.40 -2.44 -22.33
N THR A 713 10.08 -2.43 -22.52
CA THR A 713 9.44 -3.23 -23.57
C THR A 713 8.05 -2.72 -23.91
N LEU A 714 7.54 -3.10 -25.08
CA LEU A 714 6.18 -2.83 -25.51
C LEU A 714 5.34 -4.11 -25.43
N GLU A 715 4.24 -4.08 -24.68
CA GLU A 715 3.35 -5.23 -24.57
C GLU A 715 2.51 -5.42 -25.85
N PRO A 716 2.03 -6.66 -26.13
CA PRO A 716 1.12 -6.92 -27.24
C PRO A 716 -0.18 -6.08 -27.19
N SER A 717 -0.58 -5.62 -26.00
CA SER A 717 -1.74 -4.74 -25.81
C SER A 717 -1.47 -3.26 -26.16
N GLY A 718 -0.24 -2.91 -26.57
CA GLY A 718 0.18 -1.55 -26.89
C GLY A 718 0.60 -0.69 -25.69
N ALA A 719 0.68 -1.27 -24.49
CA ALA A 719 1.15 -0.57 -23.29
C ALA A 719 2.69 -0.59 -23.21
N LEU A 720 3.31 0.57 -22.92
CA LEU A 720 4.76 0.68 -22.77
C LEU A 720 5.14 0.43 -21.31
N VAL A 721 6.03 -0.55 -21.09
CA VAL A 721 6.56 -0.87 -19.77
C VAL A 721 7.78 0.01 -19.50
N VAL A 722 7.75 0.72 -18.37
CA VAL A 722 8.74 1.71 -18.01
C VAL A 722 9.26 1.42 -16.60
N ALA A 723 10.58 1.34 -16.45
CA ALA A 723 11.23 1.19 -15.16
C ALA A 723 11.43 2.55 -14.49
N VAL A 724 11.13 2.64 -13.20
CA VAL A 724 11.31 3.82 -12.35
C VAL A 724 11.92 3.40 -11.00
N ALA A 725 12.67 4.30 -10.36
CA ALA A 725 13.23 4.05 -9.03
C ALA A 725 12.22 4.27 -7.91
N ASP A 726 11.30 5.23 -8.09
CA ASP A 726 10.22 5.55 -7.16
C ASP A 726 8.89 5.73 -7.92
N PRO A 727 7.73 5.50 -7.29
CA PRO A 727 6.43 5.74 -7.90
C PRO A 727 6.27 7.19 -8.34
N VAL A 728 5.83 7.38 -9.58
CA VAL A 728 5.44 8.68 -10.12
C VAL A 728 4.05 9.04 -9.61
N ASP A 729 3.82 10.29 -9.18
CA ASP A 729 2.50 10.73 -8.70
C ASP A 729 1.45 10.75 -9.83
N GLU A 730 0.15 10.67 -9.48
CA GLU A 730 -0.93 10.55 -10.47
C GLU A 730 -0.98 11.70 -11.49
N GLU A 731 -0.63 12.92 -11.07
CA GLU A 731 -0.66 14.09 -11.95
C GLU A 731 0.47 14.01 -12.98
N SER A 732 1.68 13.69 -12.53
CA SER A 732 2.85 13.43 -13.37
C SER A 732 2.62 12.24 -14.30
N GLN A 733 2.00 11.16 -13.82
CA GLN A 733 1.64 10.02 -14.67
C GLN A 733 0.68 10.40 -15.79
N ARG A 734 -0.32 11.24 -15.50
CA ARG A 734 -1.28 11.70 -16.52
C ARG A 734 -0.59 12.55 -17.58
N ARG A 735 0.20 13.55 -17.16
CA ARG A 735 0.98 14.41 -18.07
C ARG A 735 1.96 13.60 -18.92
N LEU A 736 2.60 12.60 -18.33
CA LEU A 736 3.53 11.74 -19.02
C LEU A 736 2.82 10.84 -20.05
N GLN A 737 1.67 10.27 -19.71
CA GLN A 737 0.85 9.49 -20.65
C GLN A 737 0.34 10.35 -21.82
N GLU A 738 -0.05 11.60 -21.57
CA GLU A 738 -0.44 12.56 -22.61
C GLU A 738 0.73 12.90 -23.55
N ARG A 739 1.93 13.15 -23.00
CA ARG A 739 3.15 13.42 -23.79
C ARG A 739 3.61 12.22 -24.60
N VAL A 740 3.56 11.01 -24.04
CA VAL A 740 4.00 9.77 -24.71
C VAL A 740 2.94 9.24 -25.68
N GLY A 741 1.67 9.64 -25.53
CA GLY A 741 0.57 9.22 -26.39
C GLY A 741 0.20 7.74 -26.27
N ARG A 742 0.63 7.07 -25.19
CA ARG A 742 0.42 5.64 -24.93
C ARG A 742 0.17 5.37 -23.45
N LYS A 743 -0.52 4.27 -23.17
CA LYS A 743 -0.70 3.79 -21.80
C LYS A 743 0.64 3.30 -21.24
N LEU A 744 1.04 3.82 -20.09
CA LEU A 744 2.28 3.45 -19.41
C LEU A 744 2.02 2.46 -18.28
N ARG A 745 2.90 1.47 -18.13
CA ARG A 745 2.93 0.56 -16.98
C ARG A 745 4.27 0.68 -16.27
N PHE A 746 4.24 1.11 -15.01
CA PHE A 746 5.43 1.33 -14.21
C PHE A 746 5.88 0.05 -13.51
N VAL A 747 7.19 -0.22 -13.54
CA VAL A 747 7.87 -1.26 -12.76
C VAL A 747 8.94 -0.61 -11.89
N ILE A 748 9.18 -1.14 -10.70
CA ILE A 748 10.20 -0.62 -9.78
C ILE A 748 11.56 -1.27 -10.08
N THR A 749 12.62 -0.48 -10.07
CA THR A 749 14.02 -0.94 -10.21
C THR A 749 14.95 -0.21 -9.23
N TYR A 750 16.23 -0.57 -9.20
CA TYR A 750 17.24 0.10 -8.38
C TYR A 750 17.57 1.49 -8.94
N GLU A 751 17.67 2.50 -8.08
CA GLU A 751 18.12 3.85 -8.46
C GLU A 751 19.46 3.83 -9.20
N SER A 752 20.38 2.98 -8.72
CA SER A 752 21.73 2.87 -9.26
C SER A 752 21.80 2.08 -10.58
N ASP A 753 20.84 1.17 -10.83
CA ASP A 753 20.70 0.44 -12.09
C ASP A 753 19.98 1.30 -13.14
N LEU A 754 18.95 2.03 -12.73
CA LEU A 754 18.22 2.97 -13.58
C LEU A 754 19.15 4.00 -14.22
N ASP A 755 20.00 4.68 -13.43
CA ASP A 755 20.91 5.70 -13.95
C ASP A 755 22.00 5.11 -14.86
N PHE A 756 22.55 3.94 -14.51
CA PHE A 756 23.54 3.23 -15.32
C PHE A 756 22.93 2.78 -16.67
N SER A 757 21.78 2.13 -16.61
CA SER A 757 21.08 1.59 -17.76
C SER A 757 20.56 2.69 -18.68
N ARG A 758 20.09 3.83 -18.15
CA ARG A 758 19.74 5.02 -18.93
C ARG A 758 20.94 5.51 -19.74
N ARG A 759 22.07 5.84 -19.07
CA ARG A 759 23.27 6.37 -19.75
C ARG A 759 23.75 5.44 -20.86
N ARG A 760 23.73 4.13 -20.61
CA ARG A 760 24.17 3.14 -21.59
C ARG A 760 23.19 2.93 -22.73
N ALA A 761 21.88 2.94 -22.47
CA ALA A 761 20.85 2.75 -23.49
C ALA A 761 20.80 3.95 -24.45
N TYR A 762 20.72 5.17 -23.93
CA TYR A 762 20.68 6.38 -24.77
C TYR A 762 22.04 6.71 -25.40
N GLY A 763 23.15 6.28 -24.79
CA GLY A 763 24.48 6.34 -25.42
C GLY A 763 24.59 5.58 -26.75
N LYS A 764 23.71 4.58 -27.02
CA LYS A 764 23.64 3.88 -28.32
C LYS A 764 23.19 4.80 -29.47
N LEU A 765 22.47 5.88 -29.17
CA LEU A 765 21.91 6.80 -30.18
C LEU A 765 22.91 7.89 -30.61
N VAL A 766 24.01 8.08 -29.87
CA VAL A 766 25.05 9.06 -30.20
C VAL A 766 25.95 8.47 -31.30
N LYS A 767 25.66 8.80 -32.56
CA LYS A 767 26.59 8.58 -33.68
C LYS A 767 27.84 9.44 -33.45
N THR A 768 28.82 8.88 -32.75
CA THR A 768 30.14 9.50 -32.61
C THR A 768 30.99 9.04 -33.79
N THR A 769 31.40 9.96 -34.67
CA THR A 769 32.54 9.79 -35.57
C THR A 769 33.83 9.81 -34.75
N ALA A 770 34.02 8.80 -33.91
CA ALA A 770 35.28 8.61 -33.19
C ALA A 770 36.24 7.78 -34.07
N VAL A 771 37.49 8.22 -34.14
CA VAL A 771 38.61 7.41 -34.65
C VAL A 771 38.50 5.99 -34.04
N PRO A 772 38.60 4.90 -34.83
CA PRO A 772 38.42 3.56 -34.31
C PRO A 772 39.61 3.18 -33.41
N VAL A 773 39.51 3.53 -32.13
CA VAL A 773 40.43 3.06 -31.09
C VAL A 773 40.07 1.60 -30.82
N GLN A 774 41.02 0.70 -31.03
CA GLN A 774 40.84 -0.72 -30.73
C GLN A 774 40.52 -0.88 -29.24
N LYS A 775 39.45 -1.63 -28.90
CA LYS A 775 39.02 -1.82 -27.51
C LYS A 775 40.10 -2.57 -26.73
N LEU A 776 40.41 -2.14 -25.50
CA LEU A 776 41.44 -2.73 -24.63
C LEU A 776 41.36 -4.27 -24.55
N GLY A 777 40.16 -4.83 -24.36
CA GLY A 777 39.98 -6.28 -24.30
C GLY A 777 40.35 -7.01 -25.60
N VAL A 778 40.08 -6.41 -26.76
CA VAL A 778 40.44 -6.96 -28.08
C VAL A 778 41.95 -6.84 -28.32
N TYR A 779 42.53 -5.69 -27.97
CA TYR A 779 43.97 -5.46 -28.04
C TYR A 779 44.77 -6.46 -27.19
N LEU A 780 44.31 -6.74 -25.98
CA LEU A 780 44.95 -7.71 -25.08
C LEU A 780 44.76 -9.16 -25.55
N LEU A 781 43.62 -9.49 -26.19
CA LEU A 781 43.37 -10.81 -26.79
C LEU A 781 44.28 -11.06 -28.01
N GLU A 782 44.39 -10.09 -28.92
CA GLU A 782 45.21 -10.23 -30.13
C GLU A 782 46.69 -10.43 -29.81
N ARG A 783 47.16 -9.94 -28.66
CA ARG A 783 48.53 -10.10 -28.17
C ARG A 783 48.72 -11.26 -27.22
N ASN A 784 47.68 -12.07 -27.03
CA ASN A 784 47.65 -13.20 -26.10
C ASN A 784 48.04 -12.81 -24.65
N HIS A 785 47.77 -11.57 -24.24
CA HIS A 785 47.97 -11.14 -22.86
C HIS A 785 46.85 -11.64 -21.94
N ILE A 786 45.65 -11.81 -22.48
CA ILE A 786 44.49 -12.41 -21.78
C ILE A 786 43.79 -13.41 -22.71
N THR A 787 43.12 -14.41 -22.14
CA THR A 787 42.26 -15.34 -22.89
C THR A 787 40.82 -14.85 -23.00
N GLU A 788 40.03 -15.41 -23.92
CA GLU A 788 38.62 -15.07 -24.10
C GLU A 788 37.79 -15.36 -22.83
N THR A 789 38.15 -16.44 -22.11
CA THR A 789 37.58 -16.78 -20.80
C THR A 789 37.93 -15.76 -19.72
N GLN A 790 39.19 -15.33 -19.64
CA GLN A 790 39.64 -14.30 -18.70
C GLN A 790 39.02 -12.93 -18.99
N LEU A 791 38.87 -12.56 -20.27
CA LEU A 791 38.18 -11.34 -20.65
C LEU A 791 36.70 -11.40 -20.26
N SER A 792 36.05 -12.56 -20.45
CA SER A 792 34.64 -12.76 -20.07
C SER A 792 34.43 -12.61 -18.56
N GLU A 793 35.33 -13.19 -17.76
CA GLU A 793 35.33 -13.07 -16.30
C GLU A 793 35.61 -11.63 -15.85
N ALA A 794 36.58 -10.95 -16.46
CA ALA A 794 36.87 -9.55 -16.19
C ALA A 794 35.69 -8.63 -16.55
N LEU A 795 34.99 -8.90 -17.66
CA LEU A 795 33.78 -8.17 -18.05
C LEU A 795 32.61 -8.43 -17.08
N TYR A 796 32.50 -9.64 -16.54
CA TYR A 796 31.54 -9.95 -15.48
C TYR A 796 31.85 -9.18 -14.20
N LEU A 797 33.11 -9.23 -13.73
CA LEU A 797 33.55 -8.48 -12.56
C LEU A 797 33.48 -6.96 -12.77
N GLN A 798 33.68 -6.48 -13.99
CA GLN A 798 33.45 -5.08 -14.35
C GLN A 798 32.00 -4.66 -14.11
N LYS A 799 31.04 -5.50 -14.48
CA LYS A 799 29.61 -5.25 -14.23
C LYS A 799 29.30 -5.25 -12.72
N VAL A 800 29.87 -6.19 -11.98
CA VAL A 800 29.64 -6.33 -10.52
C VAL A 800 30.29 -5.20 -9.72
N GLN A 801 31.56 -4.88 -10.01
CA GLN A 801 32.37 -3.92 -9.24
C GLN A 801 32.21 -2.46 -9.73
N ARG A 802 31.64 -2.25 -10.92
CA ARG A 802 31.43 -0.93 -11.54
C ARG A 802 32.72 -0.11 -11.74
N LYS A 803 33.85 -0.77 -12.00
CA LYS A 803 35.16 -0.16 -12.29
C LYS A 803 35.51 -0.21 -13.79
N PRO A 804 36.45 0.62 -14.29
CA PRO A 804 36.96 0.48 -15.66
C PRO A 804 37.62 -0.88 -15.90
N LEU A 805 37.51 -1.43 -17.11
CA LEU A 805 38.02 -2.76 -17.44
C LEU A 805 39.53 -2.91 -17.17
N GLY A 806 40.33 -1.87 -17.43
CA GLY A 806 41.78 -1.89 -17.15
C GLY A 806 42.11 -2.04 -15.67
N GLU A 807 41.36 -1.40 -14.77
CA GLU A 807 41.54 -1.57 -13.32
C GLU A 807 41.12 -2.94 -12.84
N VAL A 808 40.04 -3.49 -13.40
CA VAL A 808 39.57 -4.84 -13.08
C VAL A 808 40.62 -5.87 -13.52
N LEU A 809 41.15 -5.74 -14.73
CA LEU A 809 42.20 -6.62 -15.26
C LEU A 809 43.51 -6.54 -14.44
N MET A 810 43.93 -5.34 -14.01
CA MET A 810 45.07 -5.18 -13.09
C MET A 810 44.78 -5.76 -11.70
N GLY A 811 43.58 -5.52 -11.16
CA GLY A 811 43.16 -6.04 -9.86
C GLY A 811 43.04 -7.57 -9.82
N MET A 812 42.73 -8.20 -10.94
CA MET A 812 42.78 -9.65 -11.13
C MET A 812 44.21 -10.17 -11.35
N GLY A 813 45.20 -9.30 -11.50
CA GLY A 813 46.58 -9.66 -11.84
C GLY A 813 46.75 -10.22 -13.25
N LEU A 814 45.79 -9.96 -14.14
CA LEU A 814 45.80 -10.45 -15.54
C LEU A 814 46.63 -9.57 -16.46
N ILE A 815 46.75 -8.28 -16.14
CA ILE A 815 47.64 -7.34 -16.82
C ILE A 815 48.43 -6.54 -15.80
N ASP A 816 49.62 -6.09 -16.19
CA ASP A 816 50.45 -5.17 -15.43
C ASP A 816 50.36 -3.72 -15.96
N GLU A 817 51.00 -2.81 -15.23
CA GLU A 817 51.02 -1.38 -15.56
C GLU A 817 51.77 -1.10 -16.88
N PHE A 818 52.75 -1.92 -17.24
CA PHE A 818 53.50 -1.78 -18.50
C PHE A 818 52.64 -2.14 -19.72
N GLN A 819 51.80 -3.16 -19.60
CA GLN A 819 50.87 -3.57 -20.66
C GLN A 819 49.77 -2.55 -20.88
N LEU A 820 49.31 -1.89 -19.81
CA LEU A 820 48.33 -0.80 -19.90
C LEU A 820 48.95 0.48 -20.49
N ASP A 821 50.19 0.82 -20.12
CA ASP A 821 50.95 1.92 -20.72
C ASP A 821 51.26 1.67 -22.21
N ALA A 822 51.66 0.44 -22.58
CA ALA A 822 51.86 0.06 -23.98
C ALA A 822 50.60 0.25 -24.83
N TYR A 823 49.43 -0.14 -24.30
CA TYR A 823 48.14 0.12 -24.95
C TYR A 823 47.90 1.61 -25.17
N PHE A 824 48.10 2.46 -24.15
CA PHE A 824 47.86 3.89 -24.29
C PHE A 824 48.87 4.58 -25.21
N ARG A 825 50.15 4.19 -25.18
CA ARG A 825 51.18 4.74 -26.06
C ARG A 825 50.92 4.41 -27.52
N GLU A 826 50.59 3.18 -27.83
CA GLU A 826 50.40 2.74 -29.22
C GLU A 826 49.06 3.17 -29.81
N THR A 827 48.00 3.17 -29.00
CA THR A 827 46.65 3.46 -29.50
C THR A 827 46.30 4.94 -29.43
N LEU A 828 46.89 5.70 -28.49
CA LEU A 828 46.55 7.11 -28.24
C LEU A 828 47.76 8.07 -28.32
N GLY A 829 49.00 7.55 -28.40
CA GLY A 829 50.21 8.37 -28.50
C GLY A 829 50.61 9.11 -27.23
N ILE A 830 50.12 8.69 -26.06
CA ILE A 830 50.38 9.33 -24.76
C ILE A 830 50.91 8.30 -23.77
N ALA A 831 51.97 8.64 -23.03
CA ALA A 831 52.49 7.80 -21.96
C ALA A 831 51.58 7.86 -20.72
N PHE A 832 51.37 6.74 -20.06
CA PHE A 832 50.67 6.64 -18.78
C PHE A 832 51.69 6.59 -17.64
N THR A 833 51.47 7.35 -16.56
CA THR A 833 52.35 7.37 -15.40
C THR A 833 51.55 7.58 -14.11
N ARG A 834 51.94 6.89 -13.03
CA ARG A 834 51.50 7.25 -11.68
C ARG A 834 52.31 8.42 -11.14
N ILE A 835 51.63 9.31 -10.43
CA ILE A 835 52.24 10.52 -9.88
C ILE A 835 52.41 10.31 -8.38
N ASP A 836 53.59 10.64 -7.85
CA ASP A 836 53.77 10.78 -6.41
C ASP A 836 53.17 12.13 -5.97
N PRO A 837 52.07 12.14 -5.17
CA PRO A 837 51.36 13.36 -4.77
C PRO A 837 52.26 14.36 -4.04
N ASP A 838 53.38 13.90 -3.48
CA ASP A 838 54.26 14.72 -2.66
C ASP A 838 55.46 15.33 -3.41
N ARG A 839 55.66 15.02 -4.69
CA ARG A 839 56.84 15.46 -5.45
C ARG A 839 56.62 16.63 -6.40
N THR A 840 55.41 17.17 -6.44
CA THR A 840 55.04 18.34 -7.24
C THR A 840 55.85 19.58 -6.83
N PRO A 841 56.64 20.20 -7.74
CA PRO A 841 57.45 21.36 -7.39
C PRO A 841 56.60 22.58 -7.02
N ALA A 842 56.82 23.16 -5.84
CA ALA A 842 56.07 24.33 -5.37
C ALA A 842 56.17 25.52 -6.34
N ALA A 843 57.36 25.77 -6.93
CA ALA A 843 57.57 26.82 -7.91
C ALA A 843 56.72 26.67 -9.19
N LEU A 844 56.36 25.44 -9.58
CA LEU A 844 55.44 25.22 -10.70
C LEU A 844 53.99 25.44 -10.27
N LEU A 845 53.61 24.95 -9.09
CA LEU A 845 52.29 25.21 -8.51
C LEU A 845 52.05 26.70 -8.20
N GLU A 846 53.09 27.55 -8.16
CA GLU A 846 52.92 29.01 -8.11
C GLU A 846 52.41 29.60 -9.42
N ARG A 847 52.79 29.01 -10.56
CA ARG A 847 52.44 29.50 -11.90
C ARG A 847 51.11 28.96 -12.41
N PHE A 848 50.66 27.83 -11.88
CA PHE A 848 49.37 27.23 -12.20
C PHE A 848 48.41 27.47 -11.03
N PRO A 849 47.25 28.12 -11.24
CA PRO A 849 46.25 28.30 -10.19
C PRO A 849 45.59 26.98 -9.78
N ARG A 850 45.25 26.81 -8.49
CA ARG A 850 44.50 25.62 -8.02
C ARG A 850 43.21 25.39 -8.81
N ALA A 851 42.49 26.48 -9.11
CA ALA A 851 41.26 26.41 -9.91
C ALA A 851 41.52 25.89 -11.33
N PHE A 852 42.60 26.31 -11.99
CA PHE A 852 43.00 25.78 -13.30
C PHE A 852 43.28 24.28 -13.25
N CYS A 853 44.06 23.83 -12.27
CA CYS A 853 44.35 22.41 -12.05
C CYS A 853 43.08 21.57 -11.79
N GLN A 854 42.09 22.14 -11.10
CA GLN A 854 40.81 21.48 -10.82
C GLN A 854 39.89 21.43 -12.04
N ILE A 855 39.81 22.52 -12.81
CA ILE A 855 38.96 22.62 -14.01
C ILE A 855 39.44 21.65 -15.08
N TYR A 856 40.73 21.67 -15.38
CA TYR A 856 41.30 20.81 -16.43
C TYR A 856 41.82 19.47 -15.92
N ARG A 857 41.53 19.12 -14.65
CA ARG A 857 41.93 17.89 -13.96
C ARG A 857 43.40 17.52 -14.26
N THR A 858 44.28 18.48 -13.96
CA THR A 858 45.70 18.43 -14.32
C THR A 858 46.61 18.96 -13.24
N VAL A 859 47.86 18.51 -13.22
CA VAL A 859 48.90 19.01 -12.32
C VAL A 859 50.26 19.08 -13.03
N PRO A 860 51.06 20.16 -12.85
CA PRO A 860 52.41 20.24 -13.41
C PRO A 860 53.36 19.29 -12.68
N LEU A 861 54.09 18.45 -13.41
CA LEU A 861 55.02 17.47 -12.83
C LEU A 861 56.45 18.00 -12.72
N ARG A 862 56.95 18.61 -13.80
CA ARG A 862 58.33 19.07 -13.93
C ARG A 862 58.47 20.12 -15.03
N GLU A 863 59.54 20.90 -14.95
CA GLU A 863 59.93 21.89 -15.94
C GLU A 863 61.42 21.71 -16.28
N ASN A 864 61.70 21.54 -17.57
CA ASN A 864 63.04 21.38 -18.11
C ASN A 864 63.28 22.47 -19.16
N GLY A 865 63.92 23.58 -18.80
CA GLY A 865 64.31 24.65 -19.74
C GLY A 865 63.11 25.23 -20.52
N GLU A 866 62.89 24.72 -21.73
CA GLU A 866 61.82 25.12 -22.66
C GLU A 866 60.53 24.27 -22.57
N THR A 867 60.50 23.18 -21.78
CA THR A 867 59.33 22.28 -21.69
C THR A 867 58.75 22.16 -20.28
N ILE A 868 57.42 22.17 -20.16
CA ILE A 868 56.65 21.86 -18.94
C ILE A 868 55.90 20.56 -19.17
N THR A 869 56.11 19.56 -18.31
CA THR A 869 55.33 18.31 -18.34
C THR A 869 54.12 18.42 -17.43
N MET A 870 52.92 18.22 -17.98
CA MET A 870 51.63 18.24 -17.29
C MET A 870 51.04 16.84 -17.23
N ALA A 871 50.58 16.41 -16.05
CA ALA A 871 49.78 15.19 -15.94
C ALA A 871 48.30 15.48 -16.09
N ILE A 872 47.57 14.63 -16.81
CA ILE A 872 46.15 14.83 -17.14
C ILE A 872 45.33 13.59 -16.82
N ALA A 873 44.13 13.76 -16.26
CA ALA A 873 43.17 12.67 -16.02
C ALA A 873 42.38 12.32 -17.28
N ASN A 874 42.17 13.31 -18.15
CA ASN A 874 41.42 13.22 -19.39
C ASN A 874 42.10 14.04 -20.49
N PHE A 875 41.63 13.91 -21.74
CA PHE A 875 42.23 14.61 -22.88
C PHE A 875 41.88 16.11 -22.97
N ALA A 876 41.10 16.67 -22.03
CA ALA A 876 40.55 18.03 -22.13
C ALA A 876 41.63 19.12 -22.16
N LEU A 877 42.71 18.97 -21.38
CA LEU A 877 43.82 19.93 -21.40
C LEU A 877 44.51 20.01 -22.77
N ARG A 878 44.56 18.90 -23.52
CA ARG A 878 45.24 18.82 -24.83
C ARG A 878 44.72 19.84 -25.83
N GLU A 879 43.46 20.22 -25.71
CA GLU A 879 42.78 21.15 -26.61
C GLU A 879 43.19 22.60 -26.39
N ILE A 880 43.67 22.94 -25.19
CA ILE A 880 44.14 24.28 -24.85
C ILE A 880 45.66 24.37 -24.77
N VAL A 881 46.40 23.27 -24.97
CA VAL A 881 47.87 23.23 -24.95
C VAL A 881 48.48 24.33 -25.81
N ALA A 882 48.05 24.50 -27.06
CA ALA A 882 48.59 25.53 -27.96
C ALA A 882 48.34 26.97 -27.49
N SER A 883 47.28 27.21 -26.71
CA SER A 883 47.00 28.51 -26.09
C SER A 883 47.81 28.69 -24.79
N LEU A 884 47.96 27.62 -24.02
CA LEU A 884 48.78 27.56 -22.82
C LEU A 884 50.27 27.80 -23.15
N GLU A 885 50.77 27.17 -24.21
CA GLU A 885 52.14 27.33 -24.71
C GLU A 885 52.45 28.77 -25.10
N ARG A 886 51.49 29.44 -25.77
CA ARG A 886 51.60 30.86 -26.11
C ARG A 886 51.61 31.76 -24.87
N GLN A 887 50.79 31.46 -23.87
CA GLN A 887 50.70 32.27 -22.65
C GLN A 887 51.88 32.06 -21.70
N LEU A 888 52.45 30.84 -21.69
CA LEU A 888 53.58 30.48 -20.83
C LEU A 888 54.94 30.66 -21.49
N GLU A 889 54.98 30.95 -22.79
CA GLU A 889 56.18 31.04 -23.63
C GLU A 889 57.08 29.78 -23.55
N LYS A 890 56.47 28.62 -23.31
CA LYS A 890 57.14 27.31 -23.14
C LYS A 890 56.30 26.21 -23.77
N LYS A 891 56.97 25.16 -24.25
CA LYS A 891 56.33 23.97 -24.83
C LYS A 891 55.71 23.11 -23.71
N VAL A 892 54.54 22.53 -23.94
CA VAL A 892 53.79 21.78 -22.91
C VAL A 892 53.61 20.32 -23.37
N GLU A 893 54.20 19.39 -22.64
CA GLU A 893 54.06 17.95 -22.88
C GLU A 893 53.06 17.34 -21.90
N VAL A 894 52.13 16.51 -22.39
CA VAL A 894 51.08 15.90 -21.56
C VAL A 894 51.34 14.40 -21.33
N VAL A 895 51.07 13.94 -20.11
CA VAL A 895 51.19 12.53 -19.69
C VAL A 895 49.88 12.13 -19.00
N LEU A 896 49.37 10.93 -19.28
CA LEU A 896 48.12 10.44 -18.69
C LEU A 896 48.40 9.89 -17.28
N ALA A 897 47.55 10.20 -16.30
CA ALA A 897 47.67 9.68 -14.94
C ALA A 897 46.29 9.42 -14.30
N PRO A 898 46.20 8.56 -13.27
CA PRO A 898 44.95 8.33 -12.54
C PRO A 898 44.39 9.63 -11.95
N GLU A 899 43.07 9.82 -12.05
CA GLU A 899 42.38 10.99 -11.50
C GLU A 899 42.61 11.14 -9.99
N GLU A 900 42.65 10.02 -9.26
CA GLU A 900 42.91 9.99 -7.83
C GLU A 900 44.31 10.53 -7.47
N ASP A 901 45.33 10.19 -8.27
CA ASP A 901 46.72 10.66 -8.06
C ASP A 901 46.82 12.16 -8.31
N ILE A 902 46.17 12.65 -9.38
CA ILE A 902 46.12 14.09 -9.70
C ILE A 902 45.41 14.86 -8.60
N GLN A 903 44.27 14.36 -8.11
CA GLN A 903 43.51 15.02 -7.05
C GLN A 903 44.32 15.09 -5.76
N LYS A 904 44.98 13.98 -5.35
CA LYS A 904 45.88 13.97 -4.19
C LYS A 904 47.06 14.93 -4.36
N ALA A 905 47.65 15.00 -5.55
CA ALA A 905 48.76 15.91 -5.86
C ALA A 905 48.35 17.38 -5.79
N ILE A 906 47.13 17.72 -6.20
CA ILE A 906 46.56 19.07 -6.04
C ILE A 906 46.38 19.38 -4.55
N GLU A 907 45.76 18.47 -3.79
CA GLU A 907 45.51 18.69 -2.36
C GLU A 907 46.80 18.84 -1.55
N ALA A 908 47.76 17.92 -1.72
CA ALA A 908 49.04 17.93 -1.02
C ALA A 908 49.97 19.07 -1.48
N GLY A 909 49.97 19.39 -2.78
CA GLY A 909 50.83 20.41 -3.37
C GLY A 909 50.47 21.83 -2.93
N TYR A 910 49.19 22.22 -3.01
CA TYR A 910 48.76 23.57 -2.64
C TYR A 910 48.64 23.78 -1.12
N ALA A 911 48.66 22.72 -0.31
CA ALA A 911 48.70 22.83 1.16
C ALA A 911 50.06 23.34 1.69
N ARG A 912 51.11 23.37 0.85
CA ARG A 912 52.48 23.75 1.24
C ARG A 912 52.77 25.26 1.20
N PHE A 913 51.83 26.07 0.71
CA PHE A 913 52.00 27.52 0.65
C PHE A 913 51.78 28.16 2.03
N ASP A 914 52.64 29.10 2.42
CA ASP A 914 52.52 29.81 3.69
C ASP A 914 51.35 30.81 3.71
N GLU A 915 50.96 31.26 4.90
CA GLU A 915 49.80 32.13 5.10
C GLU A 915 49.98 33.52 4.46
N ALA A 916 51.23 33.97 4.27
CA ALA A 916 51.55 35.25 3.62
C ALA A 916 51.37 35.18 2.10
N THR A 917 51.80 34.08 1.47
CA THR A 917 51.60 33.79 0.03
C THR A 917 50.13 33.54 -0.27
N LEU A 918 49.38 32.93 0.66
CA LEU A 918 47.93 32.80 0.55
C LEU A 918 47.21 34.15 0.65
N ARG A 919 47.74 35.11 1.43
CA ARG A 919 47.16 36.46 1.57
C ARG A 919 47.38 37.35 0.36
N SER A 920 48.55 37.33 -0.30
CA SER A 920 48.76 38.08 -1.56
C SER A 920 47.89 37.55 -2.71
N ARG A 921 47.50 36.27 -2.65
CA ARG A 921 46.60 35.60 -3.60
C ARG A 921 45.10 35.86 -3.37
N LEU A 922 44.72 36.52 -2.27
CA LEU A 922 43.33 36.91 -2.07
C LEU A 922 42.94 37.90 -3.16
N LEU A 923 41.84 37.59 -3.85
CA LEU A 923 41.31 38.39 -4.97
C LEU A 923 41.25 39.89 -4.64
N GLY A 924 40.90 40.24 -3.41
CA GLY A 924 40.87 41.63 -2.95
C GLY A 924 42.22 42.35 -3.05
N ASN A 925 43.33 41.72 -2.67
CA ASN A 925 44.65 42.34 -2.71
C ASN A 925 45.15 42.50 -4.15
N ARG A 926 44.83 41.55 -5.05
CA ARG A 926 45.16 41.68 -6.48
C ARG A 926 44.33 42.73 -7.20
N LEU A 927 43.08 42.92 -6.81
CA LEU A 927 42.27 44.04 -7.32
C LEU A 927 42.84 45.39 -6.87
N ILE A 928 43.47 45.47 -5.69
CA ILE A 928 44.19 46.66 -5.23
C ILE A 928 45.47 46.88 -6.05
N GLU A 929 46.29 45.84 -6.24
CA GLU A 929 47.52 45.92 -7.05
C GLU A 929 47.24 46.33 -8.50
N ALA A 930 46.14 45.84 -9.07
CA ALA A 930 45.70 46.20 -10.42
C ALA A 930 45.05 47.60 -10.49
N GLY A 931 44.89 48.30 -9.36
CA GLY A 931 44.25 49.62 -9.29
C GLY A 931 42.73 49.61 -9.54
N VAL A 932 42.09 48.44 -9.51
CA VAL A 932 40.66 48.25 -9.78
C VAL A 932 39.80 48.61 -8.56
N ILE A 933 40.35 48.47 -7.36
CA ILE A 933 39.70 48.88 -6.10
C ILE A 933 40.71 49.47 -5.12
N ASP A 934 40.28 50.41 -4.29
CA ASP A 934 41.04 50.96 -3.18
C ASP A 934 40.82 50.16 -1.87
N PRO A 935 41.83 50.11 -0.97
CA PRO A 935 41.75 49.34 0.28
C PRO A 935 40.51 49.60 1.16
N PRO A 936 40.03 50.86 1.34
CA PRO A 936 38.83 51.13 2.14
C PRO A 936 37.56 50.52 1.56
N ARG A 937 37.38 50.56 0.24
CA ARG A 937 36.20 49.96 -0.42
C ARG A 937 36.25 48.45 -0.39
N LEU A 938 37.45 47.85 -0.46
CA LEU A 938 37.59 46.41 -0.28
C LEU A 938 37.17 45.97 1.14
N ASP A 939 37.58 46.69 2.18
CA ASP A 939 37.20 46.39 3.56
C ASP A 939 35.67 46.51 3.78
N GLU A 940 35.04 47.50 3.16
CA GLU A 940 33.59 47.65 3.19
C GLU A 940 32.89 46.50 2.45
N ALA A 941 33.38 46.12 1.28
CA ALA A 941 32.87 44.97 0.53
C ALA A 941 33.00 43.66 1.34
N LEU A 942 34.12 43.44 2.04
CA LEU A 942 34.31 42.27 2.90
C LEU A 942 33.34 42.25 4.10
N LYS A 943 33.01 43.41 4.68
CA LYS A 943 31.97 43.50 5.73
C LYS A 943 30.60 43.12 5.21
N GLN A 944 30.21 43.65 4.05
CA GLN A 944 28.94 43.33 3.40
C GLN A 944 28.86 41.85 3.00
N GLN A 945 29.98 41.29 2.52
CA GLN A 945 30.12 39.88 2.21
C GLN A 945 29.79 38.99 3.42
N ARG A 946 30.38 39.29 4.58
CA ARG A 946 30.14 38.53 5.83
C ARG A 946 28.70 38.67 6.33
N ALA A 947 28.10 39.84 6.19
CA ALA A 947 26.73 40.09 6.64
C ALA A 947 25.68 39.36 5.80
N LYS A 948 25.91 39.22 4.49
CA LYS A 948 24.94 38.65 3.53
C LYS A 948 25.26 37.24 3.05
N GLY A 949 26.46 36.72 3.35
CA GLY A 949 26.92 35.40 2.90
C GLY A 949 27.14 35.30 1.38
N GLN A 950 27.34 36.43 0.69
CA GLN A 950 27.54 36.50 -0.77
C GLN A 950 29.03 36.30 -1.16
N ARG A 951 29.34 36.11 -2.45
CA ARG A 951 30.75 36.07 -2.91
C ARG A 951 31.30 37.49 -3.04
N LEU A 952 32.58 37.70 -2.71
CA LEU A 952 33.20 39.03 -2.73
C LEU A 952 33.06 39.72 -4.10
N GLY A 953 33.27 39.00 -5.20
CA GLY A 953 33.09 39.56 -6.56
C GLY A 953 31.67 40.07 -6.85
N GLU A 954 30.64 39.39 -6.35
CA GLU A 954 29.25 39.84 -6.51
C GLU A 954 28.99 41.12 -5.73
N VAL A 955 29.53 41.25 -4.52
CA VAL A 955 29.43 42.45 -3.69
C VAL A 955 30.15 43.62 -4.37
N LEU A 956 31.36 43.38 -4.88
CA LEU A 956 32.17 44.39 -5.54
C LEU A 956 31.49 44.97 -6.79
N VAL A 957 30.90 44.11 -7.63
CA VAL A 957 30.20 44.54 -8.85
C VAL A 957 28.83 45.15 -8.52
N SER A 958 28.02 44.53 -7.65
CA SER A 958 26.66 45.00 -7.36
C SER A 958 26.59 46.33 -6.60
N TYR A 959 27.60 46.63 -5.79
CA TYR A 959 27.72 47.93 -5.10
C TYR A 959 28.46 48.98 -5.96
N GLY A 960 28.88 48.63 -7.17
CA GLY A 960 29.57 49.54 -8.09
C GLY A 960 30.98 49.92 -7.65
N TYR A 961 31.64 49.09 -6.81
CA TYR A 961 33.01 49.34 -6.35
C TYR A 961 34.06 49.03 -7.41
N CYS A 962 33.74 48.15 -8.37
CA CYS A 962 34.52 47.92 -9.59
C CYS A 962 33.59 47.66 -10.78
N ASP A 963 34.03 47.98 -11.99
CA ASP A 963 33.32 47.55 -13.20
C ASP A 963 33.46 46.03 -13.38
N GLU A 964 32.40 45.38 -13.86
CA GLU A 964 32.36 43.93 -14.05
C GLU A 964 33.44 43.47 -15.03
N ARG A 965 33.77 44.31 -16.03
CA ARG A 965 34.80 44.03 -17.04
C ARG A 965 36.22 44.14 -16.49
N ASP A 966 36.50 45.16 -15.69
CA ASP A 966 37.81 45.36 -15.07
C ASP A 966 38.09 44.28 -14.03
N PHE A 967 37.06 43.91 -13.25
CA PHE A 967 37.11 42.75 -12.37
C PHE A 967 37.39 41.45 -13.15
N LEU A 968 36.66 41.21 -14.25
CA LEU A 968 36.81 40.01 -15.07
C LEU A 968 38.21 39.90 -15.68
N ASN A 969 38.81 41.02 -16.11
CA ASN A 969 40.16 41.04 -16.69
C ASN A 969 41.25 40.69 -15.68
N VAL A 970 41.11 41.12 -14.42
CA VAL A 970 42.02 40.72 -13.33
C VAL A 970 41.78 39.25 -12.96
N TYR A 971 40.52 38.85 -12.81
CA TYR A 971 40.13 37.49 -12.43
C TYR A 971 40.47 36.42 -13.48
N ALA A 972 40.42 36.76 -14.77
CA ALA A 972 40.72 35.82 -15.85
C ALA A 972 42.20 35.47 -15.97
N LYS A 973 43.09 36.46 -15.72
CA LYS A 973 44.53 36.23 -15.61
C LYS A 973 44.84 35.22 -14.50
N ASP A 974 44.05 35.22 -13.43
CA ASP A 974 44.18 34.32 -12.29
C ASP A 974 43.67 32.91 -12.53
N LEU A 975 42.94 32.67 -13.62
CA LEU A 975 42.37 31.37 -13.96
C LEU A 975 42.99 30.77 -15.24
N LEU A 976 43.86 31.52 -15.93
CA LEU A 976 44.39 31.18 -17.26
C LEU A 976 43.26 30.90 -18.28
N LEU A 977 42.12 31.58 -18.14
CA LEU A 977 40.99 31.49 -19.06
C LEU A 977 40.92 32.76 -19.94
N PRO A 978 40.63 32.62 -21.25
CA PRO A 978 40.46 33.77 -22.13
C PRO A 978 39.18 34.56 -21.82
N VAL A 979 39.27 35.90 -21.82
CA VAL A 979 38.09 36.79 -21.74
C VAL A 979 37.61 37.10 -23.13
N VAL A 980 36.31 36.98 -23.36
CA VAL A 980 35.69 37.20 -24.67
C VAL A 980 34.64 38.29 -24.59
N ASN A 981 34.64 39.17 -25.59
CA ASN A 981 33.55 40.12 -25.81
C ASN A 981 32.48 39.49 -26.70
N ILE A 982 31.40 39.00 -26.10
CA ILE A 982 30.35 38.27 -26.82
C ILE A 982 29.70 39.13 -27.91
N LYS A 983 29.60 40.45 -27.71
CA LYS A 983 28.95 41.36 -28.70
C LYS A 983 29.71 41.45 -30.02
N ALA A 984 30.98 41.08 -30.04
CA ALA A 984 31.80 41.07 -31.25
C ALA A 984 31.80 39.70 -31.96
N LEU A 985 31.10 38.70 -31.42
CA LEU A 985 31.04 37.35 -31.96
C LEU A 985 29.76 37.13 -32.77
N GLN A 986 29.88 36.27 -33.79
CA GLN A 986 28.72 35.70 -34.46
C GLN A 986 28.27 34.45 -33.68
N LEU A 987 27.08 34.51 -33.08
CA LEU A 987 26.53 33.41 -32.29
C LEU A 987 25.89 32.35 -33.19
N ASP A 988 25.98 31.08 -32.79
CA ASP A 988 25.37 29.96 -33.52
C ASP A 988 24.03 29.54 -32.90
N PRO A 989 22.88 29.81 -33.55
CA PRO A 989 21.56 29.43 -33.06
C PRO A 989 21.33 27.92 -33.03
N ALA A 990 22.07 27.11 -33.79
CA ALA A 990 21.89 25.66 -33.82
C ALA A 990 22.24 25.01 -32.48
N LEU A 991 23.06 25.67 -31.66
CA LEU A 991 23.43 25.22 -30.31
C LEU A 991 22.25 25.21 -29.33
N ALA A 992 21.14 25.88 -29.66
CA ALA A 992 19.90 25.83 -28.88
C ALA A 992 19.26 24.43 -28.82
N GLN A 993 19.63 23.53 -29.73
CA GLN A 993 19.19 22.13 -29.73
C GLN A 993 20.07 21.25 -28.83
N LEU A 994 21.33 21.62 -28.60
CA LEU A 994 22.30 20.83 -27.86
C LEU A 994 22.32 21.16 -26.36
N TYR A 995 22.08 22.42 -26.00
CA TYR A 995 21.98 22.87 -24.60
C TYR A 995 20.64 23.58 -24.40
N SER A 996 19.89 23.27 -23.33
CA SER A 996 18.51 23.78 -23.18
C SER A 996 18.47 25.23 -22.64
N ARG A 997 17.42 25.98 -23.01
CA ARG A 997 17.22 27.36 -22.53
C ARG A 997 17.11 27.45 -21.00
N THR A 998 16.45 26.48 -20.36
CA THR A 998 16.30 26.43 -18.90
C THR A 998 17.64 26.21 -18.21
N ALA A 999 18.45 25.26 -18.69
CA ALA A 999 19.80 25.02 -18.16
C ALA A 999 20.72 26.23 -18.35
N ALA A 1000 20.65 26.89 -19.51
CA ALA A 1000 21.40 28.13 -19.80
C ALA A 1000 20.98 29.30 -18.89
N ALA A 1001 19.69 29.49 -18.69
CA ALA A 1001 19.15 30.61 -17.92
C ALA A 1001 19.35 30.47 -16.41
N GLU A 1002 19.13 29.27 -15.83
CA GLU A 1002 19.28 29.02 -14.40
C GLU A 1002 20.72 29.27 -13.92
N ARG A 1003 21.70 28.88 -14.73
CA ARG A 1003 23.13 28.92 -14.37
C ARG A 1003 23.89 30.07 -15.01
N THR A 1004 23.24 30.88 -15.86
CA THR A 1004 23.87 31.94 -16.66
C THR A 1004 25.08 31.44 -17.45
N LEU A 1005 24.88 30.40 -18.27
CA LEU A 1005 25.89 29.79 -19.13
C LEU A 1005 25.39 29.80 -20.58
N ALA A 1006 26.25 30.12 -21.56
CA ALA A 1006 25.82 30.17 -22.97
C ALA A 1006 26.81 29.45 -23.91
N PRO A 1007 26.33 28.52 -24.77
CA PRO A 1007 27.13 28.01 -25.88
C PRO A 1007 27.20 29.08 -26.98
N LEU A 1008 28.37 29.69 -27.20
CA LEU A 1008 28.49 30.85 -28.08
C LEU A 1008 28.50 30.47 -29.56
N TYR A 1009 29.40 29.57 -29.93
CA TYR A 1009 29.59 29.09 -31.30
C TYR A 1009 30.32 27.74 -31.28
N GLN A 1010 30.23 27.02 -32.40
CA GLN A 1010 30.95 25.79 -32.64
C GLN A 1010 31.95 25.99 -33.79
N ASP A 1011 33.20 25.59 -33.56
CA ASP A 1011 34.25 25.56 -34.58
C ASP A 1011 34.71 24.11 -34.76
N GLY A 1012 34.32 23.48 -35.88
CA GLY A 1012 34.49 22.06 -36.12
C GLY A 1012 33.81 21.20 -35.03
N ASP A 1013 34.61 20.41 -34.30
CA ASP A 1013 34.14 19.55 -33.19
C ASP A 1013 34.13 20.25 -31.83
N ALA A 1014 34.48 21.55 -31.77
CA ALA A 1014 34.68 22.28 -30.52
C ALA A 1014 33.61 23.33 -30.24
N VAL A 1015 32.95 23.22 -29.09
CA VAL A 1015 31.92 24.18 -28.65
C VAL A 1015 32.51 25.12 -27.62
N THR A 1016 32.39 26.43 -27.88
CA THR A 1016 32.87 27.46 -26.96
C THR A 1016 31.75 27.87 -25.99
N PHE A 1017 31.94 27.66 -24.69
CA PHE A 1017 30.99 28.02 -23.64
C PHE A 1017 31.44 29.27 -22.87
N ALA A 1018 30.53 30.23 -22.74
CA ALA A 1018 30.71 31.39 -21.88
C ALA A 1018 30.34 31.07 -20.43
N LEU A 1019 31.30 31.29 -19.52
CA LEU A 1019 31.15 31.17 -18.08
C LEU A 1019 31.15 32.57 -17.43
N PRO A 1020 30.30 32.81 -16.42
CA PRO A 1020 30.35 34.03 -15.62
C PRO A 1020 31.49 33.95 -14.60
N TYR A 1021 31.93 35.06 -14.02
CA TYR A 1021 33.05 35.07 -13.06
C TYR A 1021 32.84 34.22 -11.78
N ASP A 1022 31.59 33.93 -11.43
CA ASP A 1022 31.21 33.20 -10.21
C ASP A 1022 30.81 31.75 -10.47
N PHE A 1023 31.15 31.19 -11.63
CA PHE A 1023 30.90 29.79 -11.96
C PHE A 1023 31.37 28.82 -10.87
N THR A 1024 30.72 27.67 -10.81
CA THR A 1024 30.98 26.58 -9.86
C THR A 1024 31.40 25.30 -10.58
N GLN A 1025 31.95 24.33 -9.84
CA GLN A 1025 32.23 23.01 -10.40
C GLN A 1025 30.96 22.29 -10.89
N ASN A 1026 29.80 22.57 -10.28
CA ASN A 1026 28.53 22.02 -10.74
C ASN A 1026 28.13 22.61 -12.10
N ASP A 1027 28.50 23.87 -12.38
CA ASP A 1027 28.24 24.51 -13.67
C ASP A 1027 29.08 23.85 -14.78
N ILE A 1028 30.36 23.63 -14.52
CA ILE A 1028 31.24 22.89 -15.43
C ILE A 1028 30.74 21.47 -15.64
N ARG A 1029 30.43 20.75 -14.56
CA ARG A 1029 29.92 19.38 -14.62
C ARG A 1029 28.61 19.31 -15.41
N SER A 1030 27.72 20.30 -15.28
CA SER A 1030 26.48 20.34 -16.05
C SER A 1030 26.69 20.48 -17.55
N ILE A 1031 27.76 21.19 -17.95
CA ILE A 1031 28.18 21.28 -19.36
C ILE A 1031 28.80 19.93 -19.79
N GLU A 1032 29.74 19.38 -19.02
CA GLU A 1032 30.42 18.11 -19.34
C GLU A 1032 29.46 16.92 -19.43
N GLU A 1033 28.46 16.82 -18.54
CA GLU A 1033 27.44 15.76 -18.56
C GLU A 1033 26.61 15.78 -19.84
N ARG A 1034 26.43 16.97 -20.45
CA ARG A 1034 25.68 17.13 -21.69
C ARG A 1034 26.54 17.00 -22.95
N PHE A 1035 27.84 17.22 -22.83
CA PHE A 1035 28.82 17.10 -23.91
C PHE A 1035 29.98 16.14 -23.54
N PRO A 1036 29.71 14.86 -23.22
CA PRO A 1036 30.72 13.94 -22.68
C PRO A 1036 31.84 13.57 -23.65
N HIS A 1037 31.69 13.87 -24.95
CA HIS A 1037 32.64 13.51 -26.02
C HIS A 1037 32.96 14.68 -26.98
N GLY A 1038 32.45 15.89 -26.72
CA GLY A 1038 32.71 17.08 -27.53
C GLY A 1038 33.93 17.84 -27.02
N LYS A 1039 34.65 18.53 -27.90
CA LYS A 1039 35.74 19.44 -27.49
C LYS A 1039 35.10 20.69 -26.88
N ILE A 1040 35.51 21.12 -25.68
CA ILE A 1040 34.83 22.23 -24.98
C ILE A 1040 35.85 23.30 -24.62
N HIS A 1041 35.63 24.51 -25.14
CA HIS A 1041 36.43 25.68 -24.80
C HIS A 1041 35.67 26.57 -23.83
N TYR A 1042 36.21 26.77 -22.63
CA TYR A 1042 35.64 27.70 -21.66
C TYR A 1042 36.21 29.10 -21.86
N VAL A 1043 35.33 30.09 -22.00
CA VAL A 1043 35.68 31.51 -22.08
C VAL A 1043 34.95 32.26 -20.96
N LEU A 1044 35.60 33.27 -20.40
CA LEU A 1044 34.99 34.14 -19.40
C LEU A 1044 34.29 35.32 -20.09
N ALA A 1045 33.06 35.62 -19.67
CA ALA A 1045 32.30 36.76 -20.16
C ALA A 1045 31.44 37.40 -19.06
N VAL A 1046 31.04 38.65 -19.31
CA VAL A 1046 30.20 39.45 -18.40
C VAL A 1046 28.80 38.84 -18.32
N LYS A 1047 28.21 38.74 -17.12
CA LYS A 1047 26.88 38.10 -16.92
C LYS A 1047 25.79 38.72 -17.78
N SER A 1048 25.82 40.04 -17.95
CA SER A 1048 24.86 40.76 -18.81
C SER A 1048 24.94 40.30 -20.27
N ASP A 1049 26.15 40.09 -20.76
CA ASP A 1049 26.41 39.71 -22.14
C ASP A 1049 26.05 38.24 -22.38
N ILE A 1050 26.28 37.37 -21.39
CA ILE A 1050 25.84 35.96 -21.43
C ILE A 1050 24.31 35.88 -21.47
N ARG A 1051 23.60 36.65 -20.63
CA ARG A 1051 22.13 36.68 -20.65
C ARG A 1051 21.56 37.15 -21.98
N GLU A 1052 22.20 38.14 -22.60
CA GLU A 1052 21.80 38.61 -23.92
C GLU A 1052 22.08 37.57 -25.00
N ALA A 1053 23.22 36.89 -24.94
CA ALA A 1053 23.53 35.77 -25.83
C ALA A 1053 22.49 34.64 -25.73
N ILE A 1054 22.04 34.29 -24.52
CA ILE A 1054 20.97 33.31 -24.30
C ILE A 1054 19.65 33.79 -24.94
N ARG A 1055 19.33 35.10 -24.88
CA ARG A 1055 18.12 35.58 -25.57
C ARG A 1055 18.23 35.45 -27.08
N VAL A 1056 19.40 35.74 -27.65
CA VAL A 1056 19.65 35.70 -29.09
C VAL A 1056 19.67 34.25 -29.60
N ILE A 1057 20.40 33.34 -28.96
CA ILE A 1057 20.54 31.94 -29.36
C ILE A 1057 19.19 31.19 -29.30
N TYR A 1058 18.36 31.50 -28.30
CA TYR A 1058 17.10 30.78 -28.03
C TYR A 1058 15.84 31.54 -28.47
N ALA A 1059 15.97 32.56 -29.30
CA ALA A 1059 14.87 33.44 -29.71
C ALA A 1059 13.70 32.66 -30.37
N ASP A 1060 13.98 31.64 -31.19
CA ASP A 1060 12.96 30.86 -31.91
C ASP A 1060 12.12 29.92 -31.02
N GLN A 1061 12.57 29.62 -29.79
CA GLN A 1061 11.81 28.79 -28.84
C GLN A 1061 10.81 29.59 -28.00
N ALA A 1062 10.83 30.93 -28.07
CA ALA A 1062 10.00 31.81 -27.24
C ALA A 1062 8.50 31.83 -27.61
N GLY A 1063 8.09 31.14 -28.69
CA GLY A 1063 6.70 31.07 -29.17
C GLY A 1063 5.83 29.95 -28.59
N ARG A 1064 6.33 29.11 -27.67
CA ARG A 1064 5.53 28.07 -26.99
C ARG A 1064 5.32 28.48 -25.53
N PRO A 1065 4.07 28.64 -25.05
CA PRO A 1065 3.81 29.19 -23.72
C PRO A 1065 4.27 28.24 -22.60
N ALA A 1066 4.79 28.87 -21.54
CA ALA A 1066 5.41 28.27 -20.35
C ALA A 1066 4.43 27.61 -19.38
#